data_AF-A0A834XVC9-F1
#
_entry.id   AF-A0A834XVC9-F1
#
_cell.length_a   1.000
_cell.length_b   1.000
_cell.length_c   1.000
_cell.angle_alpha   90.00
_cell.angle_beta   90.00
_cell.angle_gamma   90.00
#
_symmetry.space_group_name_H-M   'P 1'
#
loop_
_entity.id
_entity.type
_entity.pdbx_description
1 polymer ?
#
loop_
_entity_poly.entity_id
_entity_poly.type
_entity_poly.pdbx_seq_one_letter_code
_entity_poly.pdbx_strand_id
1 'polypeptide(L)'
;MAEESYYYQRPLLNNTNGEGLTMDANGNGKRAFPKVYDDFIRQKQDSDDGGECSDLDFIYDDADTHANEIAELYSYTEQYELQLNLKAFEDQMTDYNILPWWQNQNQSQQKSMILKLLDQLEVSNKQMRMKAARCILYLAQGCWAEVQSDKEQQDWTKINVMMLYEAGVFSAFVELLNIEIENSTAASSAMRKLAVSLADSVDLRVIISVLYIITEVMREETKNFDKSIYTENIKSFQDELTQPYGEDLLIVKLLGMVTCFCSGSAPHFPMKKVLLLLWKLILVSLGGIDELRKLKKVYRNEAGLDTIQEDTIEIVRTMRASSPPTSAADLLDTQAVKYNQKNNNSNSRPFRRSLVKQSSLDEPALAMDESESSDSSGGVGVGGGGNENVGDMINVYMDQSSVGTYQSYYEDPNNQQQQQQQQQQQQQQQPRPDTPQQPIKNKSLPWTPKVRQKDVSAFLDVSRLKFVGYKLDNDTDSLVGLPQPIHEGVNTLKKHMYTSLAEIQIKKEEEIARNPMTTLEPPLRQTPTEILYQAILPNLPQYMIALLKILLAAAPTSKAKTDSINIMADVLPEEMPMTVLQSMKLGIDVNRHKEIIVKAVSAVLLLLLKHFKLNHIYQFEFMSQHLVFANCIPLVLKFLNQNILAYIEAKNIIPILDFPICVIGDQPELTVENLELGDSQTYSWRNVFSCINLLRILNKLTKWKHSRIMMLVVFKSAPILKRTLKVRHAMMQLYVLKLLKMQTKYLGRQWRKTNMKTISVIYAKVRHRLNDDWAYGNDLEARPWDFQAEECALRACVDQFNNRRYLNSNRDEQMEPVDTSITSALGADVELTDEFKQHYELWLQQEVFQTAIDWDKLLESRNCEI
;
A
#
# COMPACT_ATOMS: atom_id res chain seq x y z
N MET A 1 -16.75 -45.81 -52.41
CA MET A 1 -17.81 -45.35 -53.33
C MET A 1 -19.13 -45.46 -52.59
N ALA A 2 -20.18 -44.73 -53.03
CA ALA A 2 -21.49 -44.59 -52.36
C ALA A 2 -21.49 -43.79 -51.02
N GLU A 3 -21.36 -42.47 -51.18
CA GLU A 3 -22.34 -41.42 -50.79
C GLU A 3 -23.34 -41.60 -49.60
N GLU A 4 -23.40 -40.52 -48.81
CA GLU A 4 -24.58 -39.79 -48.28
C GLU A 4 -25.63 -40.40 -47.32
N SER A 5 -25.68 -39.78 -46.12
CA SER A 5 -26.84 -39.09 -45.51
C SER A 5 -28.18 -39.82 -45.25
N TYR A 6 -28.61 -39.86 -43.97
CA TYR A 6 -29.82 -39.15 -43.46
C TYR A 6 -29.91 -39.21 -41.91
N TYR A 7 -31.01 -38.73 -41.31
CA TYR A 7 -31.07 -38.14 -39.94
C TYR A 7 -31.91 -38.92 -38.90
N TYR A 8 -31.66 -38.63 -37.60
CA TYR A 8 -32.51 -38.86 -36.39
C TYR A 8 -32.81 -40.29 -35.90
N GLN A 9 -32.44 -40.58 -34.63
CA GLN A 9 -33.39 -40.64 -33.48
C GLN A 9 -32.67 -40.81 -32.11
N ARG A 10 -33.42 -40.64 -31.00
CA ARG A 10 -33.00 -40.96 -29.61
C ARG A 10 -33.28 -42.44 -29.29
N PRO A 11 -32.67 -42.99 -28.23
CA PRO A 11 -33.49 -43.57 -27.17
C PRO A 11 -33.06 -43.20 -25.73
N LEU A 12 -33.80 -43.75 -24.75
CA LEU A 12 -33.66 -43.55 -23.31
C LEU A 12 -32.81 -44.66 -22.66
N LEU A 13 -32.36 -44.44 -21.42
CA LEU A 13 -31.91 -45.51 -20.52
C LEU A 13 -32.52 -45.34 -19.12
N ASN A 14 -32.91 -46.46 -18.53
CA ASN A 14 -33.40 -46.55 -17.15
C ASN A 14 -32.24 -46.62 -16.16
N ASN A 15 -32.51 -46.32 -14.89
CA ASN A 15 -31.95 -47.15 -13.83
C ASN A 15 -32.91 -47.23 -12.63
N THR A 16 -32.90 -48.35 -11.92
CA THR A 16 -33.81 -48.66 -10.81
C THR A 16 -33.07 -48.80 -9.49
N ASN A 17 -33.68 -48.34 -8.41
CA ASN A 17 -33.86 -49.06 -7.13
C ASN A 17 -34.71 -48.18 -6.20
N GLY A 18 -35.31 -48.74 -5.15
CA GLY A 18 -36.21 -48.01 -4.28
C GLY A 18 -36.32 -48.61 -2.88
N GLU A 19 -36.98 -47.87 -1.99
CA GLU A 19 -37.26 -48.25 -0.59
C GLU A 19 -38.76 -48.18 -0.30
N GLY A 20 -39.21 -48.93 0.72
CA GLY A 20 -40.63 -49.20 0.96
C GLY A 20 -41.38 -48.11 1.74
N LEU A 21 -42.71 -48.09 1.56
CA LEU A 21 -43.62 -47.24 2.34
C LEU A 21 -44.52 -48.12 3.23
N THR A 22 -44.49 -47.88 4.54
CA THR A 22 -45.48 -48.39 5.50
C THR A 22 -46.57 -47.34 5.72
N MET A 23 -47.84 -47.68 5.45
CA MET A 23 -48.99 -46.83 5.76
C MET A 23 -49.54 -47.09 7.18
N ASP A 24 -50.01 -46.04 7.83
CA ASP A 24 -50.78 -46.10 9.08
C ASP A 24 -52.28 -45.90 8.84
N ALA A 25 -53.11 -46.45 9.75
CA ALA A 25 -54.51 -46.78 9.47
C ALA A 25 -55.50 -45.59 9.38
N ASN A 26 -55.04 -44.34 9.52
CA ASN A 26 -55.91 -43.15 9.57
C ASN A 26 -55.78 -42.21 8.34
N GLY A 27 -55.10 -42.63 7.27
CA GLY A 27 -55.31 -42.10 5.91
C GLY A 27 -54.98 -40.62 5.65
N ASN A 28 -54.22 -39.95 6.51
CA ASN A 28 -54.02 -38.50 6.48
C ASN A 28 -52.57 -38.12 6.13
N GLY A 29 -52.19 -38.29 4.87
CA GLY A 29 -50.80 -38.17 4.38
C GLY A 29 -50.25 -36.74 4.42
N LYS A 30 -49.48 -36.41 5.47
CA LYS A 30 -48.65 -35.19 5.50
C LYS A 30 -47.44 -35.33 4.58
N ARG A 31 -47.31 -34.44 3.58
CA ARG A 31 -46.08 -34.33 2.78
C ARG A 31 -44.97 -33.66 3.60
N ALA A 32 -43.88 -34.38 3.86
CA ALA A 32 -42.62 -33.76 4.24
C ALA A 32 -41.98 -33.13 2.99
N PHE A 33 -41.51 -31.88 3.11
CA PHE A 33 -40.71 -31.22 2.07
C PHE A 33 -39.21 -31.38 2.40
N PRO A 34 -38.32 -31.54 1.40
CA PRO A 34 -36.89 -31.72 1.63
C PRO A 34 -36.19 -30.43 2.07
N LYS A 35 -35.07 -30.58 2.80
CA LYS A 35 -34.18 -29.51 3.28
C LYS A 35 -33.43 -28.81 2.14
N VAL A 36 -34.14 -27.98 1.39
CA VAL A 36 -33.57 -27.06 0.36
C VAL A 36 -34.08 -25.62 0.55
N TYR A 37 -35.11 -25.43 1.39
CA TYR A 37 -35.69 -24.11 1.64
C TYR A 37 -34.89 -23.30 2.67
N ASP A 38 -34.30 -23.94 3.67
CA ASP A 38 -33.56 -23.25 4.75
C ASP A 38 -32.31 -22.50 4.24
N ASP A 39 -31.58 -23.06 3.27
CA ASP A 39 -30.43 -22.38 2.65
C ASP A 39 -30.85 -21.15 1.84
N PHE A 40 -32.04 -21.19 1.22
CA PHE A 40 -32.64 -20.06 0.51
C PHE A 40 -33.24 -18.99 1.45
N ILE A 41 -33.61 -19.37 2.67
CA ILE A 41 -33.97 -18.42 3.74
C ILE A 41 -32.71 -17.76 4.31
N ARG A 42 -31.65 -18.53 4.60
CA ARG A 42 -30.37 -18.01 5.11
C ARG A 42 -29.74 -17.00 4.13
N GLN A 43 -29.58 -17.36 2.86
CA GLN A 43 -29.07 -16.43 1.83
C GLN A 43 -29.94 -15.17 1.60
N LYS A 44 -31.15 -15.11 2.17
CA LYS A 44 -32.02 -13.94 2.12
C LYS A 44 -32.02 -13.13 3.41
N GLN A 45 -31.81 -13.76 4.57
CA GLN A 45 -31.64 -13.05 5.85
C GLN A 45 -30.31 -12.29 5.93
N ASP A 46 -29.26 -12.77 5.25
CA ASP A 46 -27.96 -12.07 5.07
C ASP A 46 -28.05 -10.73 4.31
N SER A 47 -29.25 -10.25 3.97
CA SER A 47 -29.49 -9.02 3.21
C SER A 47 -30.31 -7.95 3.93
N ASP A 48 -30.81 -8.20 5.15
CA ASP A 48 -31.79 -7.35 5.83
C ASP A 48 -31.43 -6.97 7.28
N ASP A 49 -30.19 -7.24 7.75
CA ASP A 49 -29.70 -6.62 9.00
C ASP A 49 -29.15 -5.21 8.75
N GLY A 50 -29.84 -4.23 9.32
CA GLY A 50 -29.47 -2.81 9.30
C GLY A 50 -28.37 -2.44 10.29
N GLY A 51 -27.49 -3.38 10.65
CA GLY A 51 -26.46 -3.21 11.67
C GLY A 51 -25.58 -1.98 11.42
N GLU A 52 -25.56 -1.06 12.39
CA GLU A 52 -24.57 0.02 12.41
C GLU A 52 -23.18 -0.58 12.67
N CYS A 53 -22.49 -0.98 11.60
CA CYS A 53 -21.07 -1.34 11.61
C CYS A 53 -20.33 -0.32 12.49
N SER A 54 -19.60 -0.79 13.50
CA SER A 54 -18.86 0.06 14.44
C SER A 54 -17.60 0.63 13.79
N ASP A 55 -17.00 1.67 14.39
CA ASP A 55 -15.65 2.09 13.98
C ASP A 55 -14.65 1.00 14.37
N LEU A 56 -13.81 0.58 13.43
CA LEU A 56 -12.82 -0.49 13.65
C LEU A 56 -11.62 0.06 14.43
N ASP A 57 -11.42 -0.46 15.66
CA ASP A 57 -10.26 -0.14 16.49
C ASP A 57 -9.04 -0.96 16.04
N PHE A 58 -8.49 -0.58 14.89
CA PHE A 58 -7.31 -1.21 14.26
C PHE A 58 -6.15 -0.21 14.20
N ILE A 59 -5.01 -0.59 14.75
CA ILE A 59 -3.77 0.17 14.68
C ILE A 59 -2.91 -0.40 13.55
N TYR A 60 -2.66 0.42 12.52
CA TYR A 60 -1.70 0.06 11.47
C TYR A 60 -0.26 0.26 11.97
N ASP A 61 0.55 -0.79 11.81
CA ASP A 61 1.99 -0.84 12.04
C ASP A 61 2.66 -1.75 10.98
N ASP A 62 3.98 -1.93 11.00
CA ASP A 62 4.70 -2.79 10.04
C ASP A 62 4.59 -4.30 10.32
N ALA A 63 4.15 -4.71 11.51
CA ALA A 63 3.89 -6.11 11.91
C ALA A 63 2.84 -6.16 13.04
N ASP A 64 2.29 -7.35 13.30
CA ASP A 64 1.44 -7.63 14.47
C ASP A 64 2.31 -7.90 15.73
N THR A 65 1.70 -8.33 16.83
CA THR A 65 2.40 -8.76 18.05
C THR A 65 3.34 -9.94 17.78
N HIS A 66 4.44 -10.03 18.53
CA HIS A 66 5.44 -11.10 18.38
C HIS A 66 4.82 -12.50 18.49
N ALA A 67 3.90 -12.71 19.44
CA ALA A 67 3.17 -13.98 19.58
C ALA A 67 2.38 -14.34 18.31
N ASN A 68 1.62 -13.41 17.73
CA ASN A 68 0.86 -13.64 16.49
C ASN A 68 1.79 -13.92 15.29
N GLU A 69 2.90 -13.18 15.18
CA GLU A 69 3.88 -13.35 14.09
C GLU A 69 4.66 -14.67 14.19
N ILE A 70 4.85 -15.23 15.38
CA ILE A 70 5.37 -16.59 15.59
C ILE A 70 4.28 -17.65 15.35
N ALA A 71 3.05 -17.42 15.79
CA ALA A 71 1.93 -18.35 15.57
C ALA A 71 1.62 -18.55 14.07
N GLU A 72 1.71 -17.51 13.25
CA GLU A 72 1.48 -17.59 11.79
C GLU A 72 2.54 -18.43 11.05
N LEU A 73 3.74 -18.61 11.61
CA LEU A 73 4.79 -19.48 11.06
C LEU A 73 4.27 -20.92 10.90
N TYR A 74 3.54 -21.42 11.89
CA TYR A 74 3.01 -22.77 11.94
C TYR A 74 1.62 -22.88 11.32
N SER A 75 1.39 -23.91 10.52
CA SER A 75 0.07 -24.37 10.09
C SER A 75 -0.47 -25.32 11.16
N TYR A 76 -1.77 -25.36 11.39
CA TYR A 76 -2.37 -26.24 12.41
C TYR A 76 -2.26 -27.74 12.08
N THR A 77 -1.83 -28.10 10.86
CA THR A 77 -1.39 -29.46 10.48
C THR A 77 0.06 -29.80 10.88
N GLU A 78 0.92 -28.81 11.19
CA GLU A 78 2.31 -29.03 11.65
C GLU A 78 2.43 -29.34 13.15
N GLN A 79 1.33 -29.29 13.91
CA GLN A 79 1.33 -29.39 15.39
C GLN A 79 2.09 -30.61 15.93
N TYR A 80 2.01 -31.76 15.25
CA TYR A 80 2.70 -32.99 15.66
C TYR A 80 4.23 -32.89 15.51
N GLU A 81 4.74 -32.02 14.64
CA GLU A 81 6.18 -31.84 14.43
C GLU A 81 6.87 -31.13 15.59
N LEU A 82 6.12 -30.38 16.40
CA LEU A 82 6.62 -29.77 17.63
C LEU A 82 7.11 -30.86 18.60
N GLN A 83 6.29 -31.90 18.81
CA GLN A 83 6.65 -33.06 19.63
C GLN A 83 7.84 -33.85 19.03
N LEU A 84 7.97 -33.89 17.70
CA LEU A 84 9.13 -34.51 17.04
C LEU A 84 10.43 -33.71 17.27
N ASN A 85 10.36 -32.38 17.45
CA ASN A 85 11.51 -31.56 17.80
C ASN A 85 11.97 -31.82 19.25
N LEU A 86 11.01 -31.84 20.19
CA LEU A 86 11.28 -32.21 21.59
C LEU A 86 11.90 -33.61 21.68
N LYS A 87 11.29 -34.61 21.04
CA LYS A 87 11.84 -35.97 21.06
C LYS A 87 13.24 -36.05 20.45
N ALA A 88 13.49 -35.36 19.32
CA ALA A 88 14.82 -35.35 18.71
C ALA A 88 15.89 -34.79 19.69
N PHE A 89 15.51 -33.79 20.48
CA PHE A 89 16.35 -33.19 21.54
C PHE A 89 16.57 -34.15 22.73
N GLU A 90 15.52 -34.81 23.22
CA GLU A 90 15.62 -35.83 24.29
C GLU A 90 16.51 -37.02 23.87
N ASP A 91 16.29 -37.55 22.66
CA ASP A 91 17.10 -38.63 22.09
C ASP A 91 18.58 -38.17 21.97
N GLN A 92 18.84 -36.95 21.48
CA GLN A 92 20.21 -36.43 21.29
C GLN A 92 20.92 -36.06 22.60
N MET A 93 20.20 -35.57 23.62
CA MET A 93 20.75 -35.35 24.96
C MET A 93 21.14 -36.67 25.63
N THR A 94 20.32 -37.72 25.43
CA THR A 94 20.64 -39.09 25.88
C THR A 94 21.91 -39.61 25.20
N ASP A 95 22.05 -39.45 23.87
CA ASP A 95 23.27 -39.82 23.12
C ASP A 95 24.53 -39.12 23.67
N TYR A 96 24.41 -37.86 24.11
CA TYR A 96 25.52 -37.10 24.70
C TYR A 96 25.74 -37.34 26.21
N ASN A 97 24.92 -38.18 26.86
CA ASN A 97 24.92 -38.42 28.32
C ASN A 97 24.68 -37.14 29.14
N ILE A 98 23.82 -36.24 28.65
CA ILE A 98 23.41 -35.00 29.31
C ILE A 98 21.93 -35.11 29.72
N LEU A 99 21.56 -34.56 30.88
CA LEU A 99 20.16 -34.50 31.30
C LEU A 99 19.37 -33.52 30.41
N PRO A 100 18.18 -33.85 29.90
CA PRO A 100 17.45 -33.06 28.90
C PRO A 100 16.80 -31.77 29.44
N TRP A 101 17.28 -31.26 30.58
CA TRP A 101 16.80 -30.03 31.22
C TRP A 101 17.72 -28.88 30.83
N TRP A 102 17.34 -28.10 29.83
CA TRP A 102 18.10 -26.99 29.29
C TRP A 102 18.28 -25.84 30.30
N GLN A 103 17.24 -25.51 31.06
CA GLN A 103 17.28 -24.40 32.03
C GLN A 103 18.28 -24.64 33.17
N ASN A 104 18.53 -25.92 33.49
CA ASN A 104 19.45 -26.33 34.56
C ASN A 104 20.91 -26.49 34.12
N GLN A 105 21.24 -26.28 32.84
CA GLN A 105 22.63 -26.34 32.35
C GLN A 105 23.36 -25.01 32.57
N ASN A 106 24.65 -25.05 32.89
CA ASN A 106 25.47 -23.83 32.90
C ASN A 106 25.64 -23.30 31.47
N GLN A 107 25.75 -21.97 31.31
CA GLN A 107 25.91 -21.33 29.99
C GLN A 107 27.08 -21.88 29.16
N SER A 108 28.17 -22.32 29.79
CA SER A 108 29.30 -22.98 29.13
C SER A 108 28.93 -24.37 28.57
N GLN A 109 28.08 -25.13 29.29
CA GLN A 109 27.55 -26.42 28.80
C GLN A 109 26.53 -26.20 27.67
N GLN A 110 25.68 -25.17 27.78
CA GLN A 110 24.74 -24.76 26.71
C GLN A 110 25.50 -24.39 25.43
N LYS A 111 26.55 -23.56 25.50
CA LYS A 111 27.37 -23.23 24.33
C LYS A 111 28.13 -24.45 23.78
N SER A 112 28.67 -25.33 24.64
CA SER A 112 29.29 -26.58 24.20
C SER A 112 28.30 -27.55 23.52
N MET A 113 27.03 -27.56 23.95
CA MET A 113 25.97 -28.33 23.30
C MET A 113 25.64 -27.78 21.91
N ILE A 114 25.51 -26.45 21.76
CA ILE A 114 25.23 -25.81 20.47
C ILE A 114 26.35 -26.11 19.46
N LEU A 115 27.62 -26.04 19.88
CA LEU A 115 28.76 -26.40 19.03
C LEU A 115 28.71 -27.86 18.57
N LYS A 116 28.41 -28.82 19.46
CA LYS A 116 28.25 -30.24 19.08
C LYS A 116 27.10 -30.49 18.09
N LEU A 117 26.03 -29.68 18.17
CA LEU A 117 24.92 -29.73 17.22
C LEU A 117 25.32 -29.12 15.87
N LEU A 118 26.17 -28.09 15.84
CA LEU A 118 26.77 -27.56 14.62
C LEU A 118 27.72 -28.57 13.97
N ASP A 119 28.60 -29.23 14.74
CA ASP A 119 29.43 -30.34 14.25
C ASP A 119 28.56 -31.44 13.59
N GLN A 120 27.38 -31.72 14.14
CA GLN A 120 26.43 -32.70 13.62
C GLN A 120 25.67 -32.21 12.36
N LEU A 121 25.58 -30.89 12.14
CA LEU A 121 25.03 -30.30 10.90
C LEU A 121 26.01 -30.37 9.72
N GLU A 122 27.31 -30.47 9.94
CA GLU A 122 28.28 -30.65 8.84
C GLU A 122 28.35 -32.11 8.33
N VAL A 123 27.78 -33.07 9.07
CA VAL A 123 27.86 -34.50 8.75
C VAL A 123 27.17 -34.84 7.42
N SER A 124 27.82 -35.68 6.61
CA SER A 124 27.31 -36.08 5.27
C SER A 124 25.95 -36.80 5.31
N ASN A 125 25.64 -37.52 6.39
CA ASN A 125 24.36 -38.19 6.61
C ASN A 125 23.23 -37.18 6.90
N LYS A 126 22.32 -36.99 5.92
CA LYS A 126 21.14 -36.12 6.04
C LYS A 126 20.27 -36.41 7.26
N GLN A 127 20.10 -37.67 7.69
CA GLN A 127 19.28 -37.98 8.87
C GLN A 127 19.88 -37.40 10.16
N MET A 128 21.21 -37.41 10.28
CA MET A 128 21.91 -36.84 11.45
C MET A 128 21.85 -35.31 11.42
N ARG A 129 22.06 -34.68 10.25
CA ARG A 129 21.86 -33.23 10.09
C ARG A 129 20.45 -32.82 10.51
N MET A 130 19.42 -33.51 10.01
CA MET A 130 18.04 -33.10 10.29
C MET A 130 17.60 -33.40 11.73
N LYS A 131 18.21 -34.39 12.42
CA LYS A 131 18.05 -34.55 13.88
C LYS A 131 18.65 -33.34 14.62
N ALA A 132 19.87 -32.93 14.30
CA ALA A 132 20.50 -31.74 14.89
C ALA A 132 19.71 -30.45 14.60
N ALA A 133 19.22 -30.27 13.37
CA ALA A 133 18.40 -29.12 12.98
C ALA A 133 17.08 -29.05 13.77
N ARG A 134 16.44 -30.19 14.06
CA ARG A 134 15.27 -30.27 14.94
C ARG A 134 15.60 -29.96 16.40
N CYS A 135 16.77 -30.37 16.90
CA CYS A 135 17.24 -30.00 18.24
C CYS A 135 17.44 -28.47 18.36
N ILE A 136 18.08 -27.85 17.37
CA ILE A 136 18.27 -26.39 17.31
C ILE A 136 16.93 -25.67 17.16
N LEU A 137 15.96 -26.22 16.41
CA LEU A 137 14.61 -25.68 16.34
C LEU A 137 13.88 -25.75 17.69
N TYR A 138 14.03 -26.84 18.47
CA TYR A 138 13.48 -26.90 19.83
C TYR A 138 14.09 -25.85 20.78
N LEU A 139 15.41 -25.62 20.68
CA LEU A 139 16.09 -24.54 21.42
C LEU A 139 15.58 -23.15 20.99
N ALA A 140 15.46 -22.89 19.69
CA ALA A 140 14.91 -21.64 19.16
C ALA A 140 13.44 -21.45 19.54
N GLN A 141 12.67 -22.54 19.72
CA GLN A 141 11.30 -22.53 20.25
C GLN A 141 11.22 -22.31 21.78
N GLY A 142 12.32 -21.94 22.44
CA GLY A 142 12.33 -21.52 23.85
C GLY A 142 12.13 -22.66 24.86
N CYS A 143 12.46 -23.90 24.50
CA CYS A 143 12.42 -25.06 25.40
C CYS A 143 11.08 -25.26 26.11
N TRP A 144 9.98 -25.15 25.35
CA TRP A 144 8.60 -25.05 25.84
C TRP A 144 8.09 -26.24 26.70
N ALA A 145 8.80 -27.36 26.78
CA ALA A 145 8.44 -28.45 27.70
C ALA A 145 8.88 -28.19 29.16
N GLU A 146 9.80 -27.24 29.39
CA GLU A 146 10.30 -26.88 30.72
C GLU A 146 9.58 -25.66 31.34
N VAL A 147 8.79 -24.92 30.55
CA VAL A 147 8.16 -23.65 30.94
C VAL A 147 6.69 -23.81 31.36
N GLN A 148 6.18 -22.89 32.16
CA GLN A 148 4.80 -22.90 32.66
C GLN A 148 3.96 -21.71 32.14
N SER A 149 4.54 -20.81 31.34
CA SER A 149 3.81 -19.69 30.72
C SER A 149 4.31 -19.31 29.33
N ASP A 150 3.42 -18.72 28.54
CA ASP A 150 3.67 -18.14 27.23
C ASP A 150 4.73 -17.02 27.25
N LYS A 151 4.76 -16.23 28.33
CA LYS A 151 5.77 -15.20 28.54
C LYS A 151 7.15 -15.80 28.83
N GLU A 152 7.23 -16.79 29.71
CA GLU A 152 8.48 -17.49 30.03
C GLU A 152 9.07 -18.17 28.78
N GLN A 153 8.20 -18.75 27.93
CA GLN A 153 8.58 -19.28 26.62
C GLN A 153 9.22 -18.20 25.71
N GLN A 154 8.69 -16.98 25.70
CA GLN A 154 9.22 -15.86 24.91
C GLN A 154 10.55 -15.34 25.48
N ASP A 155 10.65 -15.19 26.80
CA ASP A 155 11.89 -14.76 27.48
C ASP A 155 13.03 -15.79 27.25
N TRP A 156 12.75 -17.10 27.33
CA TRP A 156 13.72 -18.14 26.97
C TRP A 156 14.02 -18.22 25.47
N THR A 157 13.03 -18.03 24.59
CA THR A 157 13.24 -17.93 23.13
C THR A 157 14.25 -16.85 22.79
N LYS A 158 14.11 -15.67 23.40
CA LYS A 158 15.04 -14.55 23.24
C LYS A 158 16.45 -14.87 23.72
N ILE A 159 16.60 -15.47 24.90
CA ILE A 159 17.91 -15.86 25.47
C ILE A 159 18.58 -16.92 24.58
N ASN A 160 17.84 -17.94 24.16
CA ASN A 160 18.35 -19.00 23.31
C ASN A 160 18.76 -18.49 21.93
N VAL A 161 17.94 -17.66 21.28
CA VAL A 161 18.28 -17.07 19.97
C VAL A 161 19.58 -16.27 20.01
N MET A 162 19.83 -15.50 21.07
CA MET A 162 21.08 -14.75 21.20
C MET A 162 22.29 -15.68 21.33
N MET A 163 22.18 -16.76 22.13
CA MET A 163 23.26 -17.76 22.24
C MET A 163 23.47 -18.57 20.97
N LEU A 164 22.41 -18.85 20.20
CA LEU A 164 22.51 -19.49 18.88
C LEU A 164 23.17 -18.56 17.86
N TYR A 165 22.83 -17.26 17.86
CA TYR A 165 23.46 -16.26 17.00
C TYR A 165 24.96 -16.10 17.30
N GLU A 166 25.32 -15.94 18.57
CA GLU A 166 26.72 -15.88 19.04
C GLU A 166 27.55 -17.14 18.72
N ALA A 167 26.91 -18.26 18.39
CA ALA A 167 27.55 -19.51 17.99
C ALA A 167 27.59 -19.71 16.45
N GLY A 168 27.18 -18.74 15.64
CA GLY A 168 27.19 -18.84 14.17
C GLY A 168 26.05 -19.65 13.56
N VAL A 169 25.01 -19.97 14.34
CA VAL A 169 23.91 -20.85 13.88
C VAL A 169 23.11 -20.24 12.73
N PHE A 170 22.98 -18.91 12.64
CA PHE A 170 22.26 -18.28 11.54
C PHE A 170 22.95 -18.54 10.20
N SER A 171 24.25 -18.27 10.11
CA SER A 171 25.04 -18.44 8.89
C SER A 171 25.10 -19.91 8.46
N ALA A 172 25.29 -20.83 9.41
CA ALA A 172 25.24 -22.29 9.15
C ALA A 172 23.86 -22.76 8.62
N PHE A 173 22.76 -22.18 9.11
CA PHE A 173 21.42 -22.49 8.57
C PHE A 173 21.17 -21.85 7.19
N VAL A 174 21.82 -20.74 6.84
CA VAL A 174 21.79 -20.18 5.47
C VAL A 174 22.56 -21.09 4.50
N GLU A 175 23.69 -21.67 4.92
CA GLU A 175 24.42 -22.66 4.12
C GLU A 175 23.62 -23.96 3.92
N LEU A 176 23.04 -24.49 5.00
CA LEU A 176 22.15 -25.66 4.95
C LEU A 176 20.91 -25.42 4.07
N LEU A 177 20.38 -24.19 4.05
CA LEU A 177 19.29 -23.79 3.15
C LEU A 177 19.71 -23.87 1.67
N ASN A 178 20.92 -23.42 1.33
CA ASN A 178 21.43 -23.52 -0.05
C ASN A 178 21.48 -24.99 -0.51
N ILE A 179 22.05 -25.87 0.32
CA ILE A 179 22.20 -27.30 0.04
C ILE A 179 20.85 -27.98 -0.24
N GLU A 180 19.79 -27.61 0.48
CA GLU A 180 18.46 -28.20 0.29
C GLU A 180 17.64 -27.51 -0.82
N ILE A 181 17.91 -26.24 -1.15
CA ILE A 181 17.37 -25.57 -2.37
C ILE A 181 17.91 -26.26 -3.63
N GLU A 182 19.20 -26.61 -3.67
CA GLU A 182 19.85 -27.26 -4.80
C GLU A 182 19.53 -28.76 -4.92
N ASN A 183 18.76 -29.33 -3.97
CA ASN A 183 18.44 -30.76 -3.94
C ASN A 183 17.49 -31.17 -5.08
N SER A 184 18.10 -31.42 -6.24
CA SER A 184 17.45 -31.87 -7.46
C SER A 184 16.68 -33.19 -7.29
N THR A 185 16.98 -34.00 -6.27
CA THR A 185 16.23 -35.24 -6.00
C THR A 185 14.87 -34.96 -5.36
N ALA A 186 14.78 -33.98 -4.46
CA ALA A 186 13.52 -33.53 -3.87
C ALA A 186 12.61 -32.89 -4.93
N ALA A 187 13.16 -31.97 -5.72
CA ALA A 187 12.46 -31.37 -6.87
C ALA A 187 11.94 -32.44 -7.86
N SER A 188 12.80 -33.38 -8.27
CA SER A 188 12.43 -34.49 -9.17
C SER A 188 11.47 -35.51 -8.55
N SER A 189 11.35 -35.57 -7.22
CA SER A 189 10.32 -36.37 -6.54
C SER A 189 8.97 -35.63 -6.59
N ALA A 190 8.95 -34.37 -6.13
CA ALA A 190 7.76 -33.54 -6.06
C ALA A 190 7.10 -33.33 -7.44
N MET A 191 7.88 -33.09 -8.50
CA MET A 191 7.36 -32.95 -9.87
C MET A 191 6.73 -34.23 -10.44
N ARG A 192 6.95 -35.41 -9.83
CA ARG A 192 6.33 -36.69 -10.23
C ARG A 192 5.12 -37.08 -9.38
N LYS A 193 4.89 -36.44 -8.23
CA LYS A 193 3.69 -36.67 -7.41
C LYS A 193 2.47 -35.98 -8.03
N LEU A 194 1.32 -36.67 -8.04
CA LEU A 194 0.04 -36.09 -8.48
C LEU A 194 -0.48 -35.00 -7.52
N ALA A 195 -0.09 -35.07 -6.25
CA ALA A 195 -0.30 -34.05 -5.24
C ALA A 195 0.96 -33.95 -4.36
N VAL A 196 1.46 -32.72 -4.18
CA VAL A 196 2.55 -32.41 -3.25
C VAL A 196 1.93 -32.01 -1.90
N SER A 197 2.56 -32.44 -0.82
CA SER A 197 1.98 -32.45 0.54
C SER A 197 2.95 -31.90 1.59
N LEU A 198 2.46 -31.76 2.83
CA LEU A 198 3.28 -31.35 3.97
C LEU A 198 4.49 -32.29 4.22
N ALA A 199 4.45 -33.55 3.79
CA ALA A 199 5.59 -34.45 3.93
C ALA A 199 6.75 -34.11 2.98
N ASP A 200 6.49 -33.43 1.85
CA ASP A 200 7.47 -33.19 0.78
C ASP A 200 8.45 -32.02 1.06
N SER A 201 8.24 -31.25 2.13
CA SER A 201 9.03 -30.04 2.42
C SER A 201 9.52 -29.91 3.87
N VAL A 202 9.46 -31.01 4.64
CA VAL A 202 9.80 -31.07 6.08
C VAL A 202 11.14 -30.39 6.38
N ASP A 203 12.20 -30.73 5.63
CA ASP A 203 13.55 -30.24 5.92
C ASP A 203 13.67 -28.72 5.72
N LEU A 204 13.17 -28.21 4.58
CA LEU A 204 13.08 -26.77 4.30
C LEU A 204 12.24 -26.05 5.35
N ARG A 205 11.15 -26.65 5.85
CA ARG A 205 10.34 -26.03 6.91
C ARG A 205 11.07 -25.96 8.25
N VAL A 206 11.86 -26.97 8.62
CA VAL A 206 12.70 -26.93 9.83
C VAL A 206 13.75 -25.81 9.70
N ILE A 207 14.49 -25.79 8.59
CA ILE A 207 15.56 -24.81 8.32
C ILE A 207 15.01 -23.36 8.34
N ILE A 208 13.95 -23.11 7.57
CA ILE A 208 13.35 -21.77 7.45
C ILE A 208 12.67 -21.34 8.76
N SER A 209 12.19 -22.27 9.60
CA SER A 209 11.65 -21.93 10.92
C SER A 209 12.71 -21.38 11.86
N VAL A 210 13.92 -21.98 11.90
CA VAL A 210 15.04 -21.45 12.71
C VAL A 210 15.45 -20.07 12.22
N LEU A 211 15.66 -19.91 10.91
CA LEU A 211 16.00 -18.60 10.31
C LEU A 211 14.93 -17.53 10.60
N TYR A 212 13.64 -17.90 10.55
CA TYR A 212 12.54 -16.99 10.86
C TYR A 212 12.53 -16.59 12.33
N ILE A 213 12.63 -17.53 13.27
CA ILE A 213 12.58 -17.22 14.72
C ILE A 213 13.76 -16.31 15.10
N ILE A 214 14.98 -16.58 14.59
CA ILE A 214 16.14 -15.71 14.81
C ILE A 214 15.87 -14.31 14.27
N THR A 215 15.41 -14.19 13.00
CA THR A 215 15.13 -12.89 12.37
C THR A 215 14.02 -12.11 13.10
N GLU A 216 12.96 -12.80 13.56
CA GLU A 216 11.79 -12.21 14.20
C GLU A 216 12.09 -11.71 15.62
N VAL A 217 12.92 -12.44 16.39
CA VAL A 217 13.43 -11.99 17.69
C VAL A 217 14.36 -10.79 17.53
N MET A 218 15.31 -10.83 16.57
CA MET A 218 16.20 -9.69 16.28
C MET A 218 15.40 -8.45 15.87
N ARG A 219 14.32 -8.60 15.08
CA ARG A 219 13.41 -7.51 14.71
C ARG A 219 12.67 -6.93 15.92
N GLU A 220 12.25 -7.75 16.88
CA GLU A 220 11.54 -7.25 18.06
C GLU A 220 12.47 -6.52 19.03
N GLU A 221 13.70 -7.02 19.21
CA GLU A 221 14.73 -6.32 19.98
C GLU A 221 15.15 -5.00 19.32
N THR A 222 15.14 -4.91 18.00
CA THR A 222 15.41 -3.67 17.26
C THR A 222 14.41 -2.55 17.62
N LYS A 223 13.16 -2.87 18.00
CA LYS A 223 12.21 -1.85 18.52
C LYS A 223 12.64 -1.25 19.86
N ASN A 224 13.38 -2.01 20.66
CA ASN A 224 13.83 -1.65 22.01
C ASN A 224 15.32 -1.29 22.06
N PHE A 225 15.91 -0.89 20.92
CA PHE A 225 17.36 -0.70 20.74
C PHE A 225 18.04 0.06 21.89
N ASP A 226 17.51 1.23 22.27
CA ASP A 226 18.08 2.09 23.33
C ASP A 226 18.07 1.47 24.75
N LYS A 227 17.49 0.28 24.91
CA LYS A 227 17.34 -0.45 26.19
C LYS A 227 17.80 -1.91 26.14
N SER A 228 18.12 -2.46 24.97
CA SER A 228 18.54 -3.87 24.86
C SER A 228 20.00 -4.04 25.23
N ILE A 229 20.30 -5.16 25.90
CA ILE A 229 21.68 -5.60 26.18
C ILE A 229 22.36 -6.08 24.87
N TYR A 230 21.57 -6.50 23.87
CA TYR A 230 22.05 -7.16 22.65
C TYR A 230 22.27 -6.21 21.46
N THR A 231 22.51 -4.92 21.71
CA THR A 231 22.65 -3.91 20.64
C THR A 231 23.82 -4.16 19.68
N GLU A 232 24.87 -4.85 20.12
CA GLU A 232 25.97 -5.30 19.28
C GLU A 232 25.55 -6.46 18.36
N ASN A 233 24.91 -7.50 18.90
CA ASN A 233 24.36 -8.63 18.14
C ASN A 233 23.36 -8.15 17.06
N ILE A 234 22.50 -7.18 17.38
CA ILE A 234 21.53 -6.61 16.43
C ILE A 234 22.24 -5.90 15.26
N LYS A 235 23.30 -5.11 15.54
CA LYS A 235 24.09 -4.45 14.49
C LYS A 235 24.82 -5.44 13.62
N SER A 236 25.54 -6.39 14.26
CA SER A 236 26.21 -7.49 13.57
C SER A 236 25.26 -8.20 12.61
N PHE A 237 24.06 -8.54 13.08
CA PHE A 237 23.04 -9.19 12.25
C PHE A 237 22.56 -8.30 11.09
N GLN A 238 22.34 -7.00 11.32
CA GLN A 238 21.96 -6.07 10.25
C GLN A 238 23.05 -5.95 9.17
N ASP A 239 24.33 -5.90 9.57
CA ASP A 239 25.46 -5.85 8.65
C ASP A 239 25.65 -7.19 7.90
N GLU A 240 25.53 -8.32 8.59
CA GLU A 240 25.57 -9.69 8.03
C GLU A 240 24.46 -9.92 7.00
N LEU A 241 23.26 -9.35 7.19
CA LEU A 241 22.17 -9.40 6.21
C LEU A 241 22.39 -8.54 4.94
N THR A 242 23.41 -7.68 4.92
CA THR A 242 23.82 -6.94 3.70
C THR A 242 24.95 -7.61 2.93
N GLN A 243 25.55 -8.66 3.48
CA GLN A 243 26.64 -9.41 2.87
C GLN A 243 26.12 -10.60 2.03
N PRO A 244 26.78 -10.97 0.93
CA PRO A 244 26.41 -12.13 0.13
C PRO A 244 26.88 -13.44 0.79
N TYR A 245 26.02 -14.45 0.79
CA TYR A 245 26.34 -15.78 1.34
C TYR A 245 26.82 -16.66 0.18
N GLY A 246 28.10 -16.53 -0.19
CA GLY A 246 28.61 -17.00 -1.47
C GLY A 246 28.33 -15.97 -2.56
N GLU A 247 27.64 -16.34 -3.63
CA GLU A 247 27.38 -15.44 -4.78
C GLU A 247 26.23 -14.45 -4.54
N ASP A 248 25.23 -14.82 -3.72
CA ASP A 248 23.94 -14.12 -3.61
C ASP A 248 23.58 -13.71 -2.17
N LEU A 249 22.86 -12.59 -2.03
CA LEU A 249 22.20 -12.18 -0.79
C LEU A 249 21.08 -13.16 -0.42
N LEU A 250 20.86 -13.44 0.87
CA LEU A 250 19.77 -14.30 1.35
C LEU A 250 18.38 -13.87 0.83
N ILE A 251 18.13 -12.56 0.73
CA ILE A 251 16.88 -12.02 0.18
C ILE A 251 16.71 -12.37 -1.31
N VAL A 252 17.79 -12.36 -2.10
CA VAL A 252 17.78 -12.75 -3.52
C VAL A 252 17.53 -14.25 -3.67
N LYS A 253 18.12 -15.09 -2.82
CA LYS A 253 17.88 -16.54 -2.81
C LYS A 253 16.43 -16.90 -2.50
N LEU A 254 15.80 -16.23 -1.53
CA LEU A 254 14.38 -16.44 -1.21
C LEU A 254 13.45 -15.94 -2.33
N LEU A 255 13.81 -14.86 -3.03
CA LEU A 255 13.14 -14.43 -4.26
C LEU A 255 13.35 -15.44 -5.40
N GLY A 256 14.51 -16.09 -5.46
CA GLY A 256 14.82 -17.25 -6.31
C GLY A 256 13.86 -18.41 -6.05
N MET A 257 13.69 -18.83 -4.79
CA MET A 257 12.71 -19.86 -4.40
C MET A 257 11.29 -19.49 -4.84
N VAL A 258 10.87 -18.24 -4.65
CA VAL A 258 9.58 -17.70 -5.12
C VAL A 258 9.43 -17.87 -6.65
N THR A 259 10.48 -17.62 -7.44
CA THR A 259 10.44 -17.87 -8.90
C THR A 259 10.44 -19.35 -9.27
N CYS A 260 11.26 -20.20 -8.64
CA CYS A 260 11.35 -21.65 -8.92
C CYS A 260 10.07 -22.42 -8.56
N PHE A 261 9.33 -21.96 -7.55
CA PHE A 261 7.97 -22.42 -7.28
C PHE A 261 7.00 -21.94 -8.36
N CYS A 262 7.10 -20.68 -8.77
CA CYS A 262 6.21 -20.06 -9.77
C CYS A 262 6.46 -20.50 -11.23
N SER A 263 7.54 -21.23 -11.51
CA SER A 263 7.79 -21.97 -12.75
C SER A 263 7.32 -23.43 -12.69
N GLY A 264 6.96 -23.94 -11.51
CA GLY A 264 6.67 -25.36 -11.27
C GLY A 264 7.91 -26.24 -11.13
N SER A 265 9.12 -25.67 -11.11
CA SER A 265 10.39 -26.40 -11.00
C SER A 265 10.61 -26.97 -9.59
N ALA A 266 10.11 -26.27 -8.56
CA ALA A 266 10.19 -26.69 -7.17
C ALA A 266 8.83 -26.54 -6.46
N PRO A 267 7.84 -27.40 -6.78
CA PRO A 267 6.45 -27.25 -6.30
C PRO A 267 6.26 -27.62 -4.82
N HIS A 268 7.32 -28.00 -4.12
CA HIS A 268 7.34 -28.34 -2.70
C HIS A 268 7.93 -27.22 -1.82
N PHE A 269 8.46 -26.12 -2.38
CA PHE A 269 9.08 -25.07 -1.57
C PHE A 269 8.05 -24.40 -0.64
N PRO A 270 8.35 -24.25 0.68
CA PRO A 270 7.32 -23.90 1.66
C PRO A 270 7.00 -22.41 1.68
N MET A 271 6.15 -22.02 0.73
CA MET A 271 5.96 -20.65 0.28
C MET A 271 5.43 -19.71 1.36
N LYS A 272 4.60 -20.17 2.30
CA LYS A 272 4.23 -19.36 3.48
C LYS A 272 5.46 -18.97 4.29
N LYS A 273 6.31 -19.95 4.63
CA LYS A 273 7.51 -19.75 5.44
C LYS A 273 8.57 -18.93 4.69
N VAL A 274 8.78 -19.19 3.40
CA VAL A 274 9.67 -18.41 2.50
C VAL A 274 9.24 -16.94 2.46
N LEU A 275 7.96 -16.65 2.24
CA LEU A 275 7.46 -15.27 2.14
C LEU A 275 7.45 -14.54 3.49
N LEU A 276 7.17 -15.24 4.58
CA LEU A 276 7.29 -14.71 5.94
C LEU A 276 8.74 -14.31 6.25
N LEU A 277 9.72 -15.21 6.02
CA LEU A 277 11.15 -14.91 6.22
C LEU A 277 11.62 -13.76 5.33
N LEU A 278 11.31 -13.80 4.03
CA LEU A 278 11.60 -12.72 3.07
C LEU A 278 11.11 -11.35 3.57
N TRP A 279 9.90 -11.30 4.13
CA TRP A 279 9.32 -10.08 4.67
C TRP A 279 10.06 -9.59 5.93
N LYS A 280 10.38 -10.47 6.89
CA LYS A 280 11.12 -10.06 8.11
C LYS A 280 12.54 -9.62 7.80
N LEU A 281 13.24 -10.30 6.89
CA LEU A 281 14.58 -9.90 6.47
C LEU A 281 14.59 -8.49 5.85
N ILE A 282 13.63 -8.18 4.97
CA ILE A 282 13.46 -6.84 4.39
C ILE A 282 13.13 -5.78 5.47
N LEU A 283 12.37 -6.14 6.51
CA LEU A 283 12.10 -5.26 7.65
C LEU A 283 13.33 -4.99 8.53
N VAL A 284 14.21 -5.98 8.72
CA VAL A 284 15.42 -5.83 9.55
C VAL A 284 16.54 -5.10 8.78
N SER A 285 16.79 -5.45 7.52
CA SER A 285 17.91 -4.90 6.75
C SER A 285 17.64 -3.50 6.18
N LEU A 286 16.39 -3.18 5.82
CA LEU A 286 16.03 -1.85 5.30
C LEU A 286 15.29 -0.98 6.32
N GLY A 287 14.66 -1.57 7.34
CA GLY A 287 13.86 -0.86 8.34
C GLY A 287 12.38 -0.63 7.96
N GLY A 288 11.59 -0.30 8.99
CA GLY A 288 10.14 -0.04 8.88
C GLY A 288 9.75 1.39 8.49
N ILE A 289 8.49 1.73 8.76
CA ILE A 289 7.85 3.06 8.68
C ILE A 289 8.68 4.12 9.38
N ASP A 290 9.15 3.84 10.60
CA ASP A 290 9.85 4.81 11.42
C ASP A 290 11.26 5.08 10.90
N GLU A 291 11.97 4.06 10.40
CA GLU A 291 13.27 4.25 9.76
C GLU A 291 13.13 4.99 8.41
N LEU A 292 12.10 4.65 7.62
CA LEU A 292 11.67 5.42 6.45
C LEU A 292 11.23 6.85 6.80
N ARG A 293 10.91 7.17 8.06
CA ARG A 293 10.67 8.54 8.53
C ARG A 293 12.00 9.23 8.90
N LYS A 294 12.96 8.52 9.52
CA LYS A 294 14.31 9.02 9.84
C LYS A 294 15.13 9.30 8.57
N LEU A 295 15.37 8.29 7.73
CA LEU A 295 16.11 8.40 6.47
C LEU A 295 15.54 9.51 5.56
N LYS A 296 14.21 9.67 5.53
CA LYS A 296 13.56 10.73 4.74
C LYS A 296 13.67 12.14 5.34
N LYS A 297 14.03 12.29 6.61
CA LYS A 297 14.51 13.57 7.15
C LYS A 297 15.96 13.80 6.75
N VAL A 298 16.83 12.80 6.92
CA VAL A 298 18.25 12.84 6.54
C VAL A 298 18.43 13.24 5.06
N TYR A 299 17.87 12.47 4.12
CA TYR A 299 18.01 12.73 2.68
C TYR A 299 17.37 14.07 2.23
N ARG A 300 16.48 14.67 3.04
CA ARG A 300 15.96 16.02 2.77
C ARG A 300 16.92 17.11 3.26
N ASN A 301 17.49 16.94 4.44
CA ASN A 301 18.52 17.84 4.96
C ASN A 301 19.76 17.83 4.05
N GLU A 302 20.22 16.64 3.63
CA GLU A 302 21.31 16.46 2.65
C GLU A 302 21.00 17.14 1.30
N ALA A 303 19.72 17.21 0.90
CA ALA A 303 19.27 17.88 -0.32
C ALA A 303 18.81 19.35 -0.11
N GLY A 304 19.15 19.99 1.02
CA GLY A 304 18.82 21.39 1.30
C GLY A 304 17.31 21.69 1.44
N LEU A 305 16.48 20.68 1.75
CA LEU A 305 15.02 20.81 1.83
C LEU A 305 14.47 20.72 3.26
N ASP A 306 13.52 21.59 3.60
CA ASP A 306 12.79 21.58 4.88
C ASP A 306 12.32 20.20 5.33
N THR A 307 12.48 19.88 6.61
CA THR A 307 11.92 18.65 7.19
C THR A 307 10.39 18.62 7.09
N ILE A 308 9.83 17.45 6.78
CA ILE A 308 8.38 17.29 6.65
C ILE A 308 7.76 17.13 8.03
N GLN A 309 7.01 18.14 8.47
CA GLN A 309 6.31 18.18 9.76
C GLN A 309 5.05 17.28 9.81
N GLU A 310 4.54 16.80 8.67
CA GLU A 310 3.25 16.09 8.56
C GLU A 310 3.42 14.60 8.18
N ASP A 311 3.28 13.66 9.12
CA ASP A 311 3.09 12.23 8.77
C ASP A 311 1.62 11.93 8.45
N THR A 312 1.40 11.20 7.35
CA THR A 312 0.07 10.71 6.96
C THR A 312 -0.47 9.66 7.91
N ILE A 313 0.38 8.87 8.60
CA ILE A 313 -0.07 7.83 9.53
C ILE A 313 -0.54 8.43 10.85
N GLU A 314 0.28 9.30 11.46
CA GLU A 314 -0.05 10.01 12.70
C GLU A 314 -1.32 10.86 12.55
N ILE A 315 -1.42 11.64 11.47
CA ILE A 315 -2.62 12.43 11.17
C ILE A 315 -3.85 11.51 10.98
N VAL A 316 -3.70 10.35 10.35
CA VAL A 316 -4.79 9.36 10.21
C VAL A 316 -5.21 8.75 11.55
N ARG A 317 -4.30 8.48 12.50
CA ARG A 317 -4.64 7.99 13.84
C ARG A 317 -5.56 8.97 14.60
N THR A 318 -5.54 10.27 14.26
CA THR A 318 -6.46 11.28 14.82
C THR A 318 -7.77 11.47 14.03
N MET A 319 -7.90 10.88 12.83
CA MET A 319 -9.11 10.96 12.01
C MET A 319 -10.14 9.90 12.40
N ARG A 320 -11.38 10.30 12.67
CA ARG A 320 -12.51 9.36 12.72
C ARG A 320 -12.83 8.80 11.33
N ALA A 321 -13.35 7.57 11.25
CA ALA A 321 -13.95 7.07 10.02
C ALA A 321 -15.21 7.90 9.66
N SER A 322 -15.64 7.80 8.40
CA SER A 322 -16.87 8.42 7.90
C SER A 322 -17.92 7.34 7.72
N SER A 323 -19.17 7.66 8.07
CA SER A 323 -20.33 6.89 7.63
C SER A 323 -20.30 6.74 6.10
N PRO A 324 -20.53 5.54 5.54
CA PRO A 324 -20.40 5.32 4.11
C PRO A 324 -21.42 6.13 3.29
N PRO A 325 -21.06 6.58 2.08
CA PRO A 325 -22.01 7.25 1.19
C PRO A 325 -23.03 6.24 0.67
N THR A 326 -24.27 6.36 1.15
CA THR A 326 -25.46 5.58 0.75
C THR A 326 -25.44 5.21 -0.74
N SER A 327 -25.56 3.92 -1.04
CA SER A 327 -25.53 3.40 -2.41
C SER A 327 -26.79 3.80 -3.19
N ALA A 328 -26.72 3.64 -4.52
CA ALA A 328 -27.91 3.73 -5.36
C ALA A 328 -28.89 2.56 -5.08
N ALA A 329 -28.38 1.38 -4.71
CA ALA A 329 -29.19 0.26 -4.22
C ALA A 329 -29.89 0.64 -2.91
N ASP A 330 -29.13 0.94 -1.85
CA ASP A 330 -29.70 1.35 -0.55
C ASP A 330 -30.71 2.51 -0.67
N LEU A 331 -30.57 3.42 -1.65
CA LEU A 331 -31.55 4.49 -1.94
C LEU A 331 -32.83 3.99 -2.63
N LEU A 332 -32.74 3.02 -3.55
CA LEU A 332 -33.90 2.36 -4.16
C LEU A 332 -34.65 1.52 -3.13
N ASP A 333 -33.93 0.81 -2.26
CA ASP A 333 -34.52 0.02 -1.16
C ASP A 333 -35.19 0.94 -0.14
N THR A 334 -34.53 2.06 0.23
CA THR A 334 -35.15 3.13 1.05
C THR A 334 -36.38 3.73 0.38
N GLN A 335 -36.44 3.81 -0.96
CA GLN A 335 -37.63 4.25 -1.69
C GLN A 335 -38.74 3.18 -1.70
N ALA A 336 -38.40 1.89 -1.86
CA ALA A 336 -39.35 0.79 -1.81
C ALA A 336 -39.98 0.64 -0.42
N VAL A 337 -39.17 0.70 0.65
CA VAL A 337 -39.65 0.74 2.04
C VAL A 337 -40.58 1.93 2.27
N LYS A 338 -40.25 3.11 1.75
CA LYS A 338 -41.12 4.30 1.83
C LYS A 338 -42.38 4.20 0.98
N TYR A 339 -42.39 3.40 -0.08
CA TYR A 339 -43.58 3.13 -0.89
C TYR A 339 -44.53 2.18 -0.14
N ASN A 340 -43.98 1.08 0.42
CA ASN A 340 -44.75 0.12 1.21
C ASN A 340 -45.31 0.73 2.50
N GLN A 341 -44.54 1.56 3.22
CA GLN A 341 -45.03 2.28 4.40
C GLN A 341 -46.17 3.26 4.07
N LYS A 342 -46.21 3.80 2.83
CA LYS A 342 -47.23 4.77 2.42
C LYS A 342 -48.63 4.17 2.23
N ASN A 343 -48.73 2.86 2.01
CA ASN A 343 -50.01 2.16 1.89
C ASN A 343 -50.60 1.74 3.24
N ASN A 344 -49.78 1.66 4.30
CA ASN A 344 -50.19 1.08 5.60
C ASN A 344 -50.40 2.08 6.74
N ASN A 345 -50.28 3.40 6.51
CA ASN A 345 -50.67 4.41 7.51
C ASN A 345 -51.14 5.72 6.87
N SER A 346 -52.46 5.96 6.93
CA SER A 346 -53.00 7.32 6.95
C SER A 346 -52.83 7.92 8.36
N ASN A 347 -53.02 9.25 8.50
CA ASN A 347 -52.98 9.97 9.77
C ASN A 347 -51.66 9.96 10.58
N SER A 348 -50.60 10.55 10.01
CA SER A 348 -49.68 11.36 10.83
C SER A 348 -49.07 12.52 10.03
N ARG A 349 -48.98 13.72 10.63
CA ARG A 349 -48.37 14.94 10.06
C ARG A 349 -47.11 15.31 10.85
N PRO A 350 -45.90 15.18 10.26
CA PRO A 350 -44.69 15.78 10.84
C PRO A 350 -44.66 17.30 10.60
N PHE A 351 -44.34 18.08 11.62
CA PHE A 351 -44.10 19.53 11.48
C PHE A 351 -42.87 19.82 10.61
N ARG A 352 -43.00 20.71 9.61
CA ARG A 352 -41.85 21.33 8.94
C ARG A 352 -41.50 22.64 9.66
N ARG A 353 -40.28 22.76 10.21
CA ARG A 353 -39.64 24.08 10.34
C ARG A 353 -39.17 24.50 8.94
N SER A 354 -39.73 25.58 8.42
CA SER A 354 -39.24 26.20 7.19
C SER A 354 -38.02 27.05 7.51
N LEU A 355 -36.94 26.90 6.75
CA LEU A 355 -35.86 27.89 6.68
C LEU A 355 -36.01 28.66 5.38
N VAL A 356 -36.11 29.98 5.52
CA VAL A 356 -36.33 30.91 4.41
C VAL A 356 -35.13 30.92 3.48
N LYS A 357 -35.36 30.69 2.19
CA LYS A 357 -34.43 31.14 1.15
C LYS A 357 -34.66 32.63 0.91
N GLN A 358 -33.62 33.44 1.05
CA GLN A 358 -33.58 34.75 0.41
C GLN A 358 -33.13 34.57 -1.05
N SER A 359 -33.62 35.43 -1.95
CA SER A 359 -33.39 35.35 -3.40
C SER A 359 -33.48 36.74 -4.02
N SER A 360 -32.36 37.24 -4.56
CA SER A 360 -32.16 38.54 -5.22
C SER A 360 -30.65 38.73 -5.44
N LEU A 361 -30.09 39.46 -6.41
CA LEU A 361 -30.38 39.86 -7.81
C LEU A 361 -29.03 40.46 -8.30
N ASP A 362 -28.60 40.52 -9.57
CA ASP A 362 -28.98 39.89 -10.84
C ASP A 362 -27.79 40.06 -11.83
N GLU A 363 -27.84 39.40 -13.00
CA GLU A 363 -26.85 39.61 -14.09
C GLU A 363 -27.56 39.69 -15.47
N PRO A 364 -27.36 40.76 -16.27
CA PRO A 364 -28.15 41.01 -17.48
C PRO A 364 -27.59 40.32 -18.74
N ALA A 365 -28.49 39.87 -19.63
CA ALA A 365 -28.13 39.32 -20.94
C ALA A 365 -28.60 40.24 -22.08
N LEU A 366 -27.69 40.58 -23.00
CA LEU A 366 -28.00 41.29 -24.25
C LEU A 366 -27.24 40.71 -25.45
N ALA A 367 -27.95 39.85 -26.19
CA ALA A 367 -28.13 39.80 -27.65
C ALA A 367 -26.94 39.82 -28.66
N MET A 368 -27.25 39.19 -29.81
CA MET A 368 -26.53 39.16 -31.11
C MET A 368 -25.30 38.24 -31.18
N ASP A 369 -25.03 37.52 -32.29
CA ASP A 369 -25.70 37.51 -33.61
C ASP A 369 -25.78 36.09 -34.24
N GLU A 370 -26.50 35.95 -35.36
CA GLU A 370 -26.77 34.67 -36.08
C GLU A 370 -25.84 34.39 -37.30
N SER A 371 -26.16 33.35 -38.09
CA SER A 371 -25.47 32.75 -39.28
C SER A 371 -24.32 31.78 -38.96
N GLU A 372 -24.10 30.63 -39.62
CA GLU A 372 -24.86 29.76 -40.57
C GLU A 372 -24.13 28.39 -40.57
N SER A 373 -24.59 27.22 -41.03
CA SER A 373 -25.89 26.60 -41.41
C SER A 373 -25.65 25.04 -41.47
N SER A 374 -26.43 24.10 -42.03
CA SER A 374 -27.63 24.07 -42.88
C SER A 374 -28.42 22.74 -42.69
N ASP A 375 -29.43 22.51 -43.56
CA ASP A 375 -29.93 21.20 -44.05
C ASP A 375 -30.59 20.12 -43.15
N SER A 376 -31.92 20.05 -43.33
CA SER A 376 -32.64 18.92 -43.96
C SER A 376 -33.34 17.83 -43.13
N SER A 377 -34.64 17.70 -43.43
CA SER A 377 -35.62 16.66 -43.03
C SER A 377 -35.98 16.55 -41.53
N GLY A 378 -37.23 16.28 -41.14
CA GLY A 378 -38.46 16.15 -41.93
C GLY A 378 -39.51 15.29 -41.21
N GLY A 379 -40.56 15.90 -40.66
CA GLY A 379 -41.62 15.17 -39.93
C GLY A 379 -42.84 16.03 -39.61
N VAL A 380 -44.01 15.64 -40.13
CA VAL A 380 -45.28 16.38 -40.01
C VAL A 380 -46.06 15.94 -38.76
N GLY A 381 -46.67 16.88 -38.03
CA GLY A 381 -47.43 16.60 -36.80
C GLY A 381 -48.34 17.72 -36.30
N VAL A 382 -49.48 17.92 -36.97
CA VAL A 382 -50.61 18.81 -36.58
C VAL A 382 -51.15 18.46 -35.18
N GLY A 383 -51.70 19.36 -34.35
CA GLY A 383 -51.93 20.82 -34.45
C GLY A 383 -53.20 21.27 -33.67
N GLY A 384 -53.35 22.58 -33.40
CA GLY A 384 -54.44 23.19 -32.58
C GLY A 384 -54.21 23.07 -31.06
N GLY A 385 -54.62 23.98 -30.17
CA GLY A 385 -55.52 25.16 -30.26
C GLY A 385 -56.55 25.10 -29.10
N GLY A 386 -56.98 26.17 -28.41
CA GLY A 386 -56.69 27.61 -28.45
C GLY A 386 -57.47 28.35 -27.33
N ASN A 387 -57.60 29.68 -27.44
CA ASN A 387 -58.51 30.57 -26.67
C ASN A 387 -58.27 30.83 -25.16
N GLU A 388 -57.43 31.83 -24.88
CA GLU A 388 -57.81 33.16 -24.35
C GLU A 388 -59.21 33.37 -23.69
N ASN A 389 -59.21 34.03 -22.52
CA ASN A 389 -60.03 35.20 -22.10
C ASN A 389 -59.55 35.63 -20.68
N VAL A 390 -59.41 36.88 -20.19
CA VAL A 390 -59.83 38.28 -20.51
C VAL A 390 -60.72 38.87 -19.38
N GLY A 391 -60.38 40.09 -18.90
CA GLY A 391 -61.11 40.90 -17.89
C GLY A 391 -60.64 40.67 -16.43
N ASP A 392 -60.54 41.65 -15.52
CA ASP A 392 -60.73 43.13 -15.53
C ASP A 392 -59.69 43.77 -14.54
N MET A 393 -59.24 45.04 -14.60
CA MET A 393 -59.93 46.34 -14.37
C MET A 393 -60.59 46.47 -12.96
N ILE A 394 -60.54 47.59 -12.21
CA ILE A 394 -60.08 48.98 -12.46
C ILE A 394 -59.82 49.79 -11.13
N ASN A 395 -59.08 50.92 -11.20
CA ASN A 395 -58.96 52.07 -10.25
C ASN A 395 -58.46 51.89 -8.78
N VAL A 396 -57.85 52.82 -8.01
CA VAL A 396 -57.24 54.20 -8.12
C VAL A 396 -57.73 55.15 -6.96
N TYR A 397 -56.92 56.17 -6.60
CA TYR A 397 -57.10 57.25 -5.57
C TYR A 397 -56.72 56.91 -4.10
N MET A 398 -56.27 57.85 -3.24
CA MET A 398 -55.40 59.04 -3.44
C MET A 398 -54.82 59.54 -2.09
N ASP A 399 -53.68 60.26 -2.18
CA ASP A 399 -53.07 61.35 -1.37
C ASP A 399 -53.57 61.79 0.06
N GLN A 400 -52.65 62.48 0.75
CA GLN A 400 -52.86 63.66 1.62
C GLN A 400 -52.77 63.56 3.17
N SER A 401 -51.56 63.86 3.67
CA SER A 401 -51.26 64.82 4.78
C SER A 401 -51.45 64.48 6.27
N SER A 402 -50.43 64.81 7.07
CA SER A 402 -50.50 65.61 8.31
C SER A 402 -49.08 65.96 8.83
N VAL A 403 -48.93 67.01 9.66
CA VAL A 403 -47.64 67.62 10.05
C VAL A 403 -47.50 67.68 11.58
N GLY A 404 -46.27 67.56 12.11
CA GLY A 404 -45.95 67.76 13.53
C GLY A 404 -44.48 68.14 13.79
N THR A 405 -44.23 69.34 14.33
CA THR A 405 -42.92 70.04 14.43
C THR A 405 -43.02 71.18 15.48
N TYR A 406 -41.96 71.71 16.11
CA TYR A 406 -40.49 71.58 15.98
C TYR A 406 -39.81 71.60 17.37
N GLN A 407 -38.59 71.05 17.50
CA GLN A 407 -37.45 71.65 18.23
C GLN A 407 -36.15 70.87 17.83
N SER A 408 -35.16 71.45 17.13
CA SER A 408 -34.25 72.59 17.42
C SER A 408 -33.16 72.20 18.43
N TYR A 409 -31.85 72.35 18.18
CA TYR A 409 -31.11 73.17 17.18
C TYR A 409 -29.99 72.39 16.45
N TYR A 410 -29.47 72.98 15.36
CA TYR A 410 -28.20 72.62 14.72
C TYR A 410 -27.02 73.33 15.42
N GLU A 411 -25.81 72.74 15.38
CA GLU A 411 -24.69 73.26 14.56
C GLU A 411 -23.49 72.28 14.47
N ASP A 412 -22.60 72.56 13.51
CA ASP A 412 -21.65 71.65 12.83
C ASP A 412 -20.29 71.43 13.57
N PRO A 413 -19.25 70.74 13.02
CA PRO A 413 -18.33 69.94 13.83
C PRO A 413 -16.88 70.49 13.91
N ASN A 414 -15.93 69.60 14.25
CA ASN A 414 -14.47 69.81 14.41
C ASN A 414 -14.00 70.54 15.68
N ASN A 415 -14.01 69.84 16.82
CA ASN A 415 -12.78 69.63 17.62
C ASN A 415 -12.98 68.70 18.84
N GLN A 416 -12.54 67.43 18.74
CA GLN A 416 -12.24 66.60 19.93
C GLN A 416 -11.43 65.30 19.70
N GLN A 417 -10.74 65.15 18.55
CA GLN A 417 -10.06 63.90 18.17
C GLN A 417 -8.74 63.60 18.92
N GLN A 418 -8.56 64.09 20.16
CA GLN A 418 -7.29 63.99 20.90
C GLN A 418 -7.36 63.69 22.41
N GLN A 419 -8.54 63.52 23.03
CA GLN A 419 -8.63 63.29 24.50
C GLN A 419 -9.52 62.10 24.92
N GLN A 420 -9.40 60.94 24.26
CA GLN A 420 -9.96 59.66 24.76
C GLN A 420 -8.96 58.49 24.78
N GLN A 421 -7.64 58.74 24.70
CA GLN A 421 -6.61 57.69 24.83
C GLN A 421 -6.07 57.46 26.25
N GLN A 422 -6.56 58.17 27.28
CA GLN A 422 -6.06 58.06 28.66
C GLN A 422 -7.17 57.94 29.71
N GLN A 423 -8.06 56.94 29.60
CA GLN A 423 -8.96 56.58 30.71
C GLN A 423 -9.50 55.13 30.73
N GLN A 424 -8.77 54.16 30.15
CA GLN A 424 -9.10 52.71 30.26
C GLN A 424 -7.98 51.89 30.92
N GLN A 425 -7.31 52.45 31.93
CA GLN A 425 -6.37 51.71 32.80
C GLN A 425 -6.58 52.04 34.28
N GLN A 426 -7.70 51.56 34.87
CA GLN A 426 -7.80 51.17 36.29
C GLN A 426 -9.22 50.67 36.66
N GLN A 427 -9.46 49.37 36.47
CA GLN A 427 -10.32 48.54 37.35
C GLN A 427 -10.29 47.08 36.89
N GLN A 428 -9.38 46.30 37.46
CA GLN A 428 -9.52 44.84 37.54
C GLN A 428 -9.97 44.49 38.96
N GLN A 429 -10.97 43.60 39.09
CA GLN A 429 -11.04 42.46 40.02
C GLN A 429 -12.49 42.10 40.39
N GLN A 430 -13.08 41.13 39.67
CA GLN A 430 -13.87 40.02 40.22
C GLN A 430 -14.33 39.09 39.07
N PRO A 431 -13.88 37.82 39.01
CA PRO A 431 -14.29 36.89 37.96
C PRO A 431 -15.63 36.20 38.28
N ARG A 432 -16.47 36.00 37.25
CA ARG A 432 -17.60 35.05 37.30
C ARG A 432 -17.10 33.61 37.07
N PRO A 433 -17.73 32.59 37.68
CA PRO A 433 -17.44 31.20 37.37
C PRO A 433 -17.88 30.77 35.96
N ASP A 434 -17.04 29.91 35.38
CA ASP A 434 -17.29 28.85 34.40
C ASP A 434 -18.13 29.09 33.14
N THR A 435 -17.44 28.89 32.01
CA THR A 435 -17.78 27.77 31.13
C THR A 435 -16.47 27.10 30.71
N PRO A 436 -16.29 25.77 30.90
CA PRO A 436 -15.08 25.10 30.45
C PRO A 436 -14.99 25.18 28.93
N GLN A 437 -13.98 25.89 28.42
CA GLN A 437 -13.70 25.97 26.99
C GLN A 437 -13.26 24.60 26.49
N GLN A 438 -14.18 23.83 25.91
CA GLN A 438 -13.77 22.72 25.04
C GLN A 438 -12.87 23.30 23.94
N PRO A 439 -11.68 22.73 23.69
CA PRO A 439 -10.75 23.29 22.72
C PRO A 439 -11.43 23.39 21.36
N ILE A 440 -11.37 24.58 20.76
CA ILE A 440 -12.01 24.87 19.48
C ILE A 440 -11.42 23.92 18.44
N LYS A 441 -12.21 22.91 18.05
CA LYS A 441 -11.83 21.99 16.97
C LYS A 441 -11.82 22.78 15.67
N ASN A 442 -10.63 23.20 15.26
CA ASN A 442 -10.40 23.94 14.03
C ASN A 442 -11.11 23.23 12.87
N LYS A 443 -11.98 23.95 12.17
CA LYS A 443 -12.79 23.41 11.05
C LYS A 443 -11.96 23.18 9.77
N SER A 444 -10.65 23.36 9.85
CA SER A 444 -9.68 23.10 8.79
C SER A 444 -9.37 21.61 8.65
N LEU A 445 -8.99 21.19 7.44
CA LEU A 445 -8.30 19.92 7.26
C LEU A 445 -7.01 19.87 8.10
N PRO A 446 -6.61 18.71 8.65
CA PRO A 446 -5.30 18.52 9.28
C PRO A 446 -4.21 18.34 8.21
N TRP A 447 -4.25 19.13 7.14
CA TRP A 447 -3.36 19.04 6.00
C TRP A 447 -3.00 20.45 5.51
N THR A 448 -1.72 20.79 5.57
CA THR A 448 -1.19 21.98 4.88
C THR A 448 -1.34 21.80 3.36
N PRO A 449 -1.88 22.79 2.63
CA PRO A 449 -1.90 22.80 1.17
C PRO A 449 -0.49 22.68 0.58
N LYS A 450 -0.38 22.14 -0.64
CA LYS A 450 0.91 21.98 -1.34
C LYS A 450 0.83 22.42 -2.79
N VAL A 451 1.84 23.15 -3.23
CA VAL A 451 2.01 23.72 -4.58
C VAL A 451 3.33 23.19 -5.17
N ARG A 452 3.39 22.91 -6.48
CA ARG A 452 4.65 22.62 -7.21
C ARG A 452 5.14 23.85 -7.97
N GLN A 453 6.41 23.88 -8.36
CA GLN A 453 6.95 24.89 -9.30
C GLN A 453 6.07 25.06 -10.55
N LYS A 454 5.70 23.97 -11.24
CA LYS A 454 4.81 24.02 -12.42
C LYS A 454 3.42 24.61 -12.14
N ASP A 455 2.94 24.51 -10.89
CA ASP A 455 1.66 25.09 -10.48
C ASP A 455 1.80 26.62 -10.25
N VAL A 456 3.01 27.11 -9.94
CA VAL A 456 3.38 28.54 -9.90
C VAL A 456 3.61 29.10 -11.31
N SER A 457 4.40 28.40 -12.13
CA SER A 457 4.68 28.79 -13.52
C SER A 457 3.38 28.95 -14.32
N ALA A 458 2.46 27.99 -14.25
CA ALA A 458 1.17 28.08 -14.94
C ALA A 458 0.31 29.26 -14.46
N PHE A 459 0.36 29.62 -13.17
CA PHE A 459 -0.33 30.79 -12.63
C PHE A 459 0.29 32.10 -13.15
N LEU A 460 1.62 32.17 -13.23
CA LEU A 460 2.34 33.29 -13.82
C LEU A 460 2.09 33.40 -15.34
N ASP A 461 2.11 32.30 -16.08
CA ASP A 461 1.86 32.28 -17.53
C ASP A 461 0.47 32.81 -17.88
N VAL A 462 -0.57 32.36 -17.16
CA VAL A 462 -1.95 32.85 -17.34
C VAL A 462 -2.06 34.32 -16.94
N SER A 463 -1.37 34.74 -15.88
CA SER A 463 -1.38 36.15 -15.43
C SER A 463 -0.65 37.08 -16.40
N ARG A 464 0.57 36.73 -16.81
CA ARG A 464 1.40 37.50 -17.75
C ARG A 464 0.74 37.59 -19.12
N LEU A 465 0.20 36.49 -19.64
CA LEU A 465 -0.55 36.50 -20.90
C LEU A 465 -1.81 37.40 -20.81
N LYS A 466 -2.52 37.39 -19.68
CA LYS A 466 -3.74 38.20 -19.49
C LYS A 466 -3.47 39.70 -19.30
N PHE A 467 -2.42 40.08 -18.56
CA PHE A 467 -2.18 41.46 -18.15
C PHE A 467 -1.05 42.17 -18.93
N VAL A 468 -0.14 41.40 -19.53
CA VAL A 468 1.06 41.92 -20.22
C VAL A 468 1.21 41.38 -21.65
N GLY A 469 0.42 40.38 -22.05
CA GLY A 469 0.31 39.89 -23.44
C GLY A 469 1.40 38.90 -23.87
N TYR A 470 2.41 38.62 -23.05
CA TYR A 470 3.49 37.67 -23.36
C TYR A 470 3.74 36.66 -22.24
N LYS A 471 4.59 35.66 -22.51
CA LYS A 471 5.09 34.68 -21.54
C LYS A 471 6.62 34.77 -21.43
N LEU A 472 7.15 34.34 -20.29
CA LEU A 472 8.58 34.21 -20.05
C LEU A 472 8.86 32.77 -19.65
N ASP A 473 9.54 32.03 -20.52
CA ASP A 473 9.92 30.66 -20.23
C ASP A 473 10.96 30.63 -19.09
N ASN A 474 10.81 29.67 -18.18
CA ASN A 474 11.65 29.41 -17.00
C ASN A 474 11.72 30.51 -15.90
N ASP A 475 11.27 31.75 -16.13
CA ASP A 475 11.20 32.77 -15.09
C ASP A 475 9.98 32.59 -14.17
N THR A 476 10.22 32.49 -12.85
CA THR A 476 9.18 32.40 -11.81
C THR A 476 9.15 33.57 -10.81
N ASP A 477 9.88 34.65 -11.11
CA ASP A 477 10.22 35.68 -10.12
C ASP A 477 9.95 37.11 -10.61
N SER A 478 9.94 37.37 -11.92
CA SER A 478 9.49 38.68 -12.43
C SER A 478 7.98 38.86 -12.28
N LEU A 479 7.59 39.83 -11.44
CA LEU A 479 6.20 40.26 -11.25
C LEU A 479 5.90 41.63 -11.90
N VAL A 480 6.84 42.15 -12.69
CA VAL A 480 6.73 43.48 -13.31
C VAL A 480 5.51 43.54 -14.25
N GLY A 481 4.67 44.55 -14.08
CA GLY A 481 3.43 44.74 -14.85
C GLY A 481 2.22 43.94 -14.36
N LEU A 482 2.33 43.13 -13.30
CA LEU A 482 1.20 42.41 -12.72
C LEU A 482 0.50 43.23 -11.61
N PRO A 483 -0.83 43.15 -11.47
CA PRO A 483 -1.54 43.75 -10.33
C PRO A 483 -1.16 43.15 -8.96
N GLN A 484 -1.20 43.98 -7.92
CA GLN A 484 -0.88 43.62 -6.53
C GLN A 484 -1.54 42.32 -6.00
N PRO A 485 -2.83 42.00 -6.27
CA PRO A 485 -3.42 40.72 -5.86
C PRO A 485 -2.75 39.48 -6.46
N ILE A 486 -2.07 39.61 -7.61
CA ILE A 486 -1.28 38.53 -8.22
C ILE A 486 0.05 38.36 -7.47
N HIS A 487 0.64 39.45 -6.96
CA HIS A 487 1.83 39.36 -6.11
C HIS A 487 1.51 38.62 -4.80
N GLU A 488 0.38 38.93 -4.18
CA GLU A 488 -0.14 38.22 -3.00
C GLU A 488 -0.47 36.75 -3.29
N GLY A 489 -1.02 36.48 -4.48
CA GLY A 489 -1.21 35.12 -5.00
C GLY A 489 0.09 34.34 -5.14
N VAL A 490 1.10 34.90 -5.82
CA VAL A 490 2.43 34.28 -5.99
C VAL A 490 3.12 34.07 -4.65
N ASN A 491 3.08 35.05 -3.74
CA ASN A 491 3.64 34.92 -2.40
C ASN A 491 2.96 33.79 -1.60
N THR A 492 1.64 33.64 -1.74
CA THR A 492 0.88 32.54 -1.12
C THR A 492 1.24 31.18 -1.75
N LEU A 493 1.40 31.13 -3.08
CA LEU A 493 1.82 29.92 -3.80
C LEU A 493 3.25 29.50 -3.42
N LYS A 494 4.20 30.45 -3.35
CA LYS A 494 5.59 30.22 -2.91
C LYS A 494 5.65 29.77 -1.44
N LYS A 495 4.85 30.37 -0.55
CA LYS A 495 4.74 29.96 0.87
C LYS A 495 4.22 28.52 1.06
N HIS A 496 3.41 28.01 0.13
CA HIS A 496 2.91 26.63 0.14
C HIS A 496 3.63 25.71 -0.86
N MET A 497 4.78 26.13 -1.38
CA MET A 497 5.61 25.34 -2.28
C MET A 497 6.16 24.10 -1.56
N TYR A 498 6.11 22.96 -2.24
CA TYR A 498 6.64 21.69 -1.74
C TYR A 498 7.43 20.97 -2.83
N THR A 499 8.76 21.09 -2.76
CA THR A 499 9.69 20.27 -3.54
C THR A 499 9.83 18.90 -2.90
N SER A 500 9.68 17.83 -3.68
CA SER A 500 9.95 16.46 -3.25
C SER A 500 11.33 15.97 -3.70
N LEU A 501 11.89 15.00 -2.96
CA LEU A 501 13.17 14.36 -3.33
C LEU A 501 13.15 13.80 -4.75
N ALA A 502 12.01 13.25 -5.18
CA ALA A 502 11.81 12.73 -6.53
C ALA A 502 11.92 13.82 -7.62
N GLU A 503 11.56 15.07 -7.32
CA GLU A 503 11.69 16.19 -8.27
C GLU A 503 13.13 16.71 -8.33
N ILE A 504 13.92 16.60 -7.24
CA ILE A 504 15.37 16.86 -7.28
C ILE A 504 16.10 15.76 -8.03
N GLN A 505 15.78 14.49 -7.75
CA GLN A 505 16.38 13.33 -8.39
C GLN A 505 16.15 13.32 -9.91
N ILE A 506 14.90 13.57 -10.36
CA ILE A 506 14.61 13.70 -11.80
C ILE A 506 15.41 14.86 -12.42
N LYS A 507 15.50 16.03 -11.77
CA LYS A 507 16.30 17.15 -12.29
C LYS A 507 17.78 16.81 -12.45
N LYS A 508 18.40 16.18 -11.45
CA LYS A 508 19.81 15.78 -11.53
C LYS A 508 20.06 14.79 -12.67
N GLU A 509 19.12 13.88 -12.92
CA GLU A 509 19.18 12.97 -14.07
C GLU A 509 18.97 13.70 -15.41
N GLU A 510 18.05 14.66 -15.48
CA GLU A 510 17.86 15.55 -16.65
C GLU A 510 19.08 16.45 -16.92
N GLU A 511 19.85 16.80 -15.90
CA GLU A 511 21.10 17.56 -15.97
C GLU A 511 22.25 16.68 -16.49
N ILE A 512 22.45 15.49 -15.89
CA ILE A 512 23.43 14.48 -16.37
C ILE A 512 23.16 14.09 -17.82
N ALA A 513 21.90 13.82 -18.19
CA ALA A 513 21.52 13.44 -19.55
C ALA A 513 21.67 14.58 -20.59
N ARG A 514 21.72 15.84 -20.14
CA ARG A 514 21.93 17.01 -21.02
C ARG A 514 23.41 17.33 -21.19
N ASN A 515 24.18 17.21 -20.12
CA ASN A 515 25.58 17.63 -20.03
C ASN A 515 26.48 16.44 -19.61
N PRO A 516 26.51 15.31 -20.35
CA PRO A 516 27.23 14.10 -19.92
C PRO A 516 28.73 14.33 -19.78
N MET A 517 29.34 15.13 -20.67
CA MET A 517 30.76 15.46 -20.68
C MET A 517 31.22 16.42 -19.56
N THR A 518 30.31 16.87 -18.68
CA THR A 518 30.60 17.92 -17.69
C THR A 518 29.92 17.70 -16.33
N THR A 519 28.91 16.82 -16.26
CA THR A 519 28.19 16.56 -15.01
C THR A 519 28.67 15.24 -14.41
N LEU A 520 29.65 15.33 -13.51
CA LEU A 520 30.13 14.18 -12.74
C LEU A 520 28.98 13.49 -11.98
N GLU A 521 28.85 12.17 -12.16
CA GLU A 521 27.98 11.36 -11.32
C GLU A 521 28.56 11.29 -9.90
N PRO A 522 27.80 11.62 -8.84
CA PRO A 522 28.27 11.47 -7.48
C PRO A 522 28.53 10.00 -7.13
N PRO A 523 29.56 9.69 -6.32
CA PRO A 523 29.90 8.33 -5.96
C PRO A 523 28.72 7.57 -5.33
N LEU A 524 28.60 6.29 -5.68
CA LEU A 524 27.47 5.45 -5.30
C LEU A 524 27.46 5.21 -3.79
N ARG A 525 26.55 5.87 -3.05
CA ARG A 525 26.33 5.61 -1.63
C ARG A 525 25.78 4.19 -1.45
N GLN A 526 26.64 3.27 -1.03
CA GLN A 526 26.27 1.88 -0.74
C GLN A 526 25.40 1.82 0.53
N THR A 527 24.10 2.03 0.36
CA THR A 527 23.09 1.79 1.40
C THR A 527 22.57 0.35 1.30
N PRO A 528 21.98 -0.23 2.37
CA PRO A 528 21.31 -1.52 2.29
C PRO A 528 20.23 -1.59 1.19
N THR A 529 19.63 -0.45 0.82
CA THR A 529 18.66 -0.36 -0.28
C THR A 529 19.32 -0.36 -1.66
N GLU A 530 20.50 0.26 -1.80
CA GLU A 530 21.28 0.27 -3.05
C GLU A 530 21.84 -1.12 -3.35
N ILE A 531 22.51 -1.73 -2.35
CA ILE A 531 23.06 -3.10 -2.41
C ILE A 531 21.96 -4.09 -2.81
N LEU A 532 20.80 -4.02 -2.15
CA LEU A 532 19.67 -4.89 -2.48
C LEU A 532 19.05 -4.60 -3.85
N TYR A 533 18.95 -3.33 -4.28
CA TYR A 533 18.46 -3.01 -5.62
C TYR A 533 19.39 -3.59 -6.69
N GLN A 534 20.70 -3.39 -6.56
CA GLN A 534 21.71 -3.89 -7.49
C GLN A 534 21.66 -5.42 -7.63
N ALA A 535 21.57 -6.14 -6.51
CA ALA A 535 21.48 -7.61 -6.52
C ALA A 535 20.15 -8.14 -7.08
N ILE A 536 19.03 -7.45 -6.85
CA ILE A 536 17.72 -7.83 -7.38
C ILE A 536 17.55 -7.46 -8.87
N LEU A 537 18.24 -6.42 -9.35
CA LEU A 537 18.03 -5.78 -10.66
C LEU A 537 17.92 -6.75 -11.86
N PRO A 538 18.82 -7.75 -12.05
CA PRO A 538 18.79 -8.61 -13.24
C PRO A 538 17.53 -9.47 -13.39
N ASN A 539 16.89 -9.80 -12.26
CA ASN A 539 15.73 -10.69 -12.18
C ASN A 539 14.48 -10.01 -11.61
N LEU A 540 14.51 -8.70 -11.37
CA LEU A 540 13.38 -7.93 -10.84
C LEU A 540 12.05 -8.18 -11.57
N PRO A 541 11.97 -8.23 -12.92
CA PRO A 541 10.72 -8.52 -13.61
C PRO A 541 10.13 -9.89 -13.24
N GLN A 542 10.98 -10.91 -13.17
CA GLN A 542 10.63 -12.29 -12.83
C GLN A 542 10.10 -12.37 -11.39
N TYR A 543 10.80 -11.75 -10.43
CA TYR A 543 10.38 -11.69 -9.04
C TYR A 543 9.04 -10.96 -8.86
N MET A 544 8.84 -9.83 -9.56
CA MET A 544 7.57 -9.09 -9.51
C MET A 544 6.40 -9.92 -10.08
N ILE A 545 6.62 -10.65 -11.19
CA ILE A 545 5.63 -11.57 -11.77
C ILE A 545 5.31 -12.72 -10.80
N ALA A 546 6.33 -13.32 -10.17
CA ALA A 546 6.15 -14.45 -9.25
C ALA A 546 5.37 -14.06 -7.98
N LEU A 547 5.70 -12.93 -7.35
CA LEU A 547 4.94 -12.40 -6.21
C LEU A 547 3.47 -12.14 -6.59
N LEU A 548 3.19 -11.60 -7.78
CA LEU A 548 1.82 -11.36 -8.24
C LEU A 548 1.07 -12.65 -8.63
N LYS A 549 1.74 -13.69 -9.14
CA LYS A 549 1.17 -15.04 -9.34
C LYS A 549 0.68 -15.62 -8.01
N ILE A 550 1.50 -15.56 -6.97
CA ILE A 550 1.14 -16.06 -5.63
C ILE A 550 -0.02 -15.26 -5.04
N LEU A 551 0.01 -13.93 -5.15
CA LEU A 551 -1.09 -13.06 -4.72
C LEU A 551 -2.42 -13.37 -5.44
N LEU A 552 -2.38 -13.79 -6.71
CA LEU A 552 -3.55 -14.23 -7.46
C LEU A 552 -4.09 -15.59 -6.97
N ALA A 553 -3.23 -16.56 -6.69
CA ALA A 553 -3.64 -17.87 -6.16
C ALA A 553 -4.24 -17.76 -4.75
N ALA A 554 -3.66 -16.90 -3.90
CA ALA A 554 -4.11 -16.64 -2.54
C ALA A 554 -5.34 -15.71 -2.44
N ALA A 555 -5.74 -15.03 -3.52
CA ALA A 555 -6.93 -14.19 -3.50
C ALA A 555 -8.20 -15.03 -3.19
N PRO A 556 -9.12 -14.59 -2.31
CA PRO A 556 -10.34 -15.36 -1.99
C PRO A 556 -11.29 -15.60 -3.18
N THR A 557 -11.09 -14.90 -4.31
CA THR A 557 -11.80 -15.10 -5.58
C THR A 557 -11.05 -15.98 -6.60
N SER A 558 -10.01 -16.71 -6.18
CA SER A 558 -9.42 -17.79 -6.96
C SER A 558 -10.33 -19.01 -6.99
N LYS A 559 -10.32 -19.75 -8.11
CA LYS A 559 -11.04 -21.02 -8.25
C LYS A 559 -9.99 -22.10 -8.42
N ALA A 560 -10.01 -23.11 -7.56
CA ALA A 560 -8.99 -24.18 -7.53
C ALA A 560 -8.82 -25.00 -8.84
N LYS A 561 -9.65 -24.78 -9.87
CA LYS A 561 -9.50 -25.35 -11.22
C LYS A 561 -8.84 -24.40 -12.24
N THR A 562 -8.44 -23.19 -11.85
CA THR A 562 -7.83 -22.18 -12.76
C THR A 562 -6.45 -21.69 -12.31
N ASP A 563 -5.97 -22.14 -11.17
CA ASP A 563 -4.74 -21.62 -10.57
C ASP A 563 -3.54 -22.46 -11.03
N SER A 564 -2.52 -21.82 -11.61
CA SER A 564 -1.36 -22.49 -12.24
C SER A 564 -0.28 -22.93 -11.26
N ILE A 565 -0.48 -22.70 -9.96
CA ILE A 565 0.43 -23.03 -8.86
C ILE A 565 -0.38 -23.54 -7.66
N ASN A 566 0.08 -24.60 -7.00
CA ASN A 566 -0.57 -25.15 -5.81
C ASN A 566 0.06 -24.58 -4.53
N ILE A 567 -0.43 -23.43 -4.06
CA ILE A 567 0.01 -22.82 -2.79
C ILE A 567 -0.44 -23.58 -1.53
N MET A 568 -1.09 -24.75 -1.65
CA MET A 568 -1.62 -25.51 -0.51
C MET A 568 -0.78 -26.73 -0.10
N ALA A 569 0.36 -26.97 -0.77
CA ALA A 569 1.29 -28.05 -0.40
C ALA A 569 1.73 -27.98 1.08
N ASP A 570 1.81 -26.77 1.65
CA ASP A 570 2.27 -26.48 3.02
C ASP A 570 1.18 -26.57 4.11
N VAL A 571 0.01 -27.09 3.76
CA VAL A 571 -1.12 -27.27 4.67
C VAL A 571 -1.72 -28.66 4.50
N LEU A 572 -1.82 -29.14 3.26
CA LEU A 572 -2.46 -30.41 2.95
C LEU A 572 -1.66 -31.60 3.55
N PRO A 573 -2.28 -32.42 4.41
CA PRO A 573 -1.68 -33.65 4.91
C PRO A 573 -1.57 -34.70 3.78
N GLU A 574 -0.78 -35.76 4.01
CA GLU A 574 -0.75 -36.92 3.09
C GLU A 574 -2.08 -37.69 3.08
N GLU A 575 -2.69 -37.89 4.26
CA GLU A 575 -4.02 -38.49 4.39
C GLU A 575 -5.09 -37.42 4.63
N MET A 576 -6.11 -37.38 3.77
CA MET A 576 -7.21 -36.43 3.87
C MET A 576 -8.11 -36.73 5.08
N PRO A 577 -8.58 -35.72 5.83
CA PRO A 577 -9.28 -35.92 7.10
C PRO A 577 -10.62 -36.65 6.93
N MET A 578 -10.78 -37.78 7.64
CA MET A 578 -12.00 -38.59 7.58
C MET A 578 -13.14 -38.08 8.49
N THR A 579 -12.86 -37.18 9.44
CA THR A 579 -13.89 -36.63 10.34
C THR A 579 -14.28 -35.19 9.97
N VAL A 580 -15.53 -34.83 10.27
CA VAL A 580 -16.06 -33.47 10.03
C VAL A 580 -15.24 -32.41 10.78
N LEU A 581 -14.88 -32.69 12.04
CA LEU A 581 -14.07 -31.81 12.89
C LEU A 581 -12.68 -31.53 12.27
N GLN A 582 -11.97 -32.56 11.83
CA GLN A 582 -10.66 -32.40 11.19
C GLN A 582 -10.77 -31.70 9.83
N SER A 583 -11.85 -31.93 9.09
CA SER A 583 -12.15 -31.24 7.83
C SER A 583 -12.43 -29.73 8.06
N MET A 584 -13.15 -29.38 9.13
CA MET A 584 -13.35 -27.98 9.56
C MET A 584 -12.02 -27.32 9.98
N LYS A 585 -11.20 -28.00 10.81
CA LYS A 585 -9.84 -27.54 11.18
C LYS A 585 -8.99 -27.26 9.94
N LEU A 586 -8.98 -28.17 8.96
CA LEU A 586 -8.23 -28.01 7.71
C LEU A 586 -8.78 -26.85 6.85
N GLY A 587 -10.10 -26.68 6.77
CA GLY A 587 -10.72 -25.57 6.03
C GLY A 587 -10.37 -24.19 6.60
N ILE A 588 -10.33 -24.07 7.93
CA ILE A 588 -9.90 -22.86 8.63
C ILE A 588 -8.40 -22.58 8.36
N ASP A 589 -7.54 -23.59 8.50
CA ASP A 589 -6.09 -23.45 8.28
C ASP A 589 -5.74 -23.11 6.83
N VAL A 590 -6.44 -23.69 5.85
CA VAL A 590 -6.32 -23.35 4.42
C VAL A 590 -6.68 -21.88 4.15
N ASN A 591 -7.70 -21.35 4.80
CA ASN A 591 -8.05 -19.92 4.69
C ASN A 591 -7.01 -19.03 5.39
N ARG A 592 -6.64 -19.36 6.65
CA ARG A 592 -5.58 -18.70 7.42
C ARG A 592 -4.28 -18.60 6.61
N HIS A 593 -3.91 -19.68 5.93
CA HIS A 593 -2.75 -19.75 5.05
C HIS A 593 -2.83 -18.76 3.87
N LYS A 594 -3.99 -18.64 3.20
CA LYS A 594 -4.20 -17.59 2.17
C LYS A 594 -4.02 -16.19 2.74
N GLU A 595 -4.60 -15.91 3.91
CA GLU A 595 -4.49 -14.59 4.56
C GLU A 595 -3.04 -14.22 4.89
N ILE A 596 -2.26 -15.16 5.42
CA ILE A 596 -0.84 -14.97 5.76
C ILE A 596 -0.01 -14.70 4.49
N ILE A 597 -0.25 -15.45 3.40
CA ILE A 597 0.43 -15.21 2.11
C ILE A 597 0.09 -13.81 1.56
N VAL A 598 -1.18 -13.39 1.60
CA VAL A 598 -1.58 -12.05 1.14
C VAL A 598 -0.97 -10.95 2.02
N LYS A 599 -0.92 -11.15 3.35
CA LYS A 599 -0.23 -10.28 4.31
C LYS A 599 1.24 -10.11 3.93
N ALA A 600 2.00 -11.20 3.81
CA ALA A 600 3.42 -11.17 3.49
C ALA A 600 3.71 -10.54 2.12
N VAL A 601 3.06 -10.99 1.04
CA VAL A 601 3.30 -10.45 -0.32
C VAL A 601 2.94 -8.96 -0.41
N SER A 602 1.81 -8.55 0.18
CA SER A 602 1.41 -7.14 0.17
C SER A 602 2.36 -6.24 0.96
N ALA A 603 3.00 -6.76 2.01
CA ALA A 603 4.00 -6.04 2.78
C ALA A 603 5.34 -5.94 2.05
N VAL A 604 5.87 -7.05 1.51
CA VAL A 604 7.11 -7.09 0.69
C VAL A 604 7.03 -6.08 -0.46
N LEU A 605 5.97 -6.15 -1.27
CA LEU A 605 5.77 -5.23 -2.39
C LEU A 605 5.67 -3.76 -1.94
N LEU A 606 5.02 -3.49 -0.80
CA LEU A 606 4.88 -2.13 -0.30
C LEU A 606 6.18 -1.57 0.31
N LEU A 607 6.99 -2.41 0.96
CA LEU A 607 8.28 -2.03 1.55
C LEU A 607 9.31 -1.71 0.48
N LEU A 608 9.49 -2.59 -0.52
CA LEU A 608 10.37 -2.32 -1.66
C LEU A 608 9.93 -1.05 -2.42
N LEU A 609 8.63 -0.87 -2.69
CA LEU A 609 8.11 0.36 -3.28
C LEU A 609 8.23 1.60 -2.36
N LYS A 610 8.48 1.46 -1.04
CA LYS A 610 8.81 2.58 -0.12
C LYS A 610 10.31 2.89 -0.18
N HIS A 611 11.16 1.88 -0.02
CA HIS A 611 12.61 2.00 0.07
C HIS A 611 13.25 2.43 -1.24
N PHE A 612 13.00 1.73 -2.35
CA PHE A 612 13.49 2.15 -3.67
C PHE A 612 13.03 3.59 -4.00
N LYS A 613 11.82 4.00 -3.61
CA LYS A 613 11.35 5.38 -3.84
C LYS A 613 12.01 6.45 -2.97
N LEU A 614 12.58 6.06 -1.83
CA LEU A 614 13.33 6.97 -0.97
C LEU A 614 14.79 7.06 -1.44
N ASN A 615 15.35 5.93 -1.87
CA ASN A 615 16.72 5.83 -2.35
C ASN A 615 16.86 6.46 -3.75
N HIS A 616 16.17 5.96 -4.79
CA HIS A 616 16.07 6.68 -6.07
C HIS A 616 14.73 6.53 -6.82
N ILE A 617 14.17 7.65 -7.26
CA ILE A 617 12.90 7.70 -8.01
C ILE A 617 12.82 6.73 -9.20
N TYR A 618 13.90 6.54 -9.97
CA TYR A 618 13.90 5.63 -11.11
C TYR A 618 13.97 4.15 -10.71
N GLN A 619 14.61 3.78 -9.60
CA GLN A 619 14.52 2.42 -9.02
C GLN A 619 13.06 2.08 -8.71
N PHE A 620 12.32 3.03 -8.14
CA PHE A 620 10.88 2.88 -7.91
C PHE A 620 10.08 2.81 -9.22
N GLU A 621 10.36 3.63 -10.22
CA GLU A 621 9.60 3.61 -11.47
C GLU A 621 9.87 2.32 -12.27
N PHE A 622 11.09 1.77 -12.25
CA PHE A 622 11.41 0.47 -12.82
C PHE A 622 10.56 -0.65 -12.22
N MET A 623 10.60 -0.81 -10.89
CA MET A 623 9.75 -1.76 -10.15
C MET A 623 8.25 -1.50 -10.39
N SER A 624 7.84 -0.22 -10.37
CA SER A 624 6.45 0.19 -10.56
C SER A 624 5.95 -0.07 -11.98
N GLN A 625 6.81 0.00 -13.00
CA GLN A 625 6.46 -0.35 -14.38
C GLN A 625 6.27 -1.86 -14.49
N HIS A 626 7.22 -2.69 -14.03
CA HIS A 626 7.09 -4.15 -14.10
C HIS A 626 5.85 -4.68 -13.37
N LEU A 627 5.49 -4.11 -12.21
CA LEU A 627 4.22 -4.43 -11.54
C LEU A 627 2.97 -4.10 -12.38
N VAL A 628 2.98 -3.00 -13.13
CA VAL A 628 1.86 -2.61 -14.00
C VAL A 628 1.77 -3.53 -15.22
N PHE A 629 2.90 -3.87 -15.86
CA PHE A 629 2.94 -4.86 -16.95
C PHE A 629 2.54 -6.26 -16.51
N ALA A 630 2.91 -6.66 -15.29
CA ALA A 630 2.47 -7.89 -14.65
C ALA A 630 1.02 -7.83 -14.10
N ASN A 631 0.19 -6.88 -14.56
CA ASN A 631 -1.23 -6.76 -14.25
C ASN A 631 -1.58 -6.56 -12.75
N CYS A 632 -0.71 -5.95 -11.96
CA CYS A 632 -0.98 -5.64 -10.54
C CYS A 632 -2.25 -4.79 -10.34
N ILE A 633 -2.50 -3.80 -11.21
CA ILE A 633 -3.68 -2.92 -11.12
C ILE A 633 -5.00 -3.73 -11.18
N PRO A 634 -5.32 -4.48 -12.25
CA PRO A 634 -6.54 -5.29 -12.28
C PRO A 634 -6.55 -6.42 -11.24
N LEU A 635 -5.39 -6.97 -10.83
CA LEU A 635 -5.33 -7.96 -9.75
C LEU A 635 -5.81 -7.39 -8.40
N VAL A 636 -5.29 -6.23 -7.99
CA VAL A 636 -5.73 -5.54 -6.76
C VAL A 636 -7.21 -5.16 -6.83
N LEU A 637 -7.70 -4.73 -8.00
CA LEU A 637 -9.12 -4.44 -8.20
C LEU A 637 -9.98 -5.71 -8.12
N LYS A 638 -9.55 -6.85 -8.68
CA LYS A 638 -10.23 -8.15 -8.55
C LYS A 638 -10.31 -8.58 -7.09
N PHE A 639 -9.22 -8.45 -6.33
CA PHE A 639 -9.17 -8.74 -4.90
C PHE A 639 -10.19 -7.90 -4.11
N LEU A 640 -10.19 -6.57 -4.31
CA LEU A 640 -11.13 -5.66 -3.65
C LEU A 640 -12.59 -5.79 -4.14
N ASN A 641 -12.86 -6.58 -5.18
CA ASN A 641 -14.20 -6.75 -5.77
C ASN A 641 -15.13 -7.66 -4.95
N GLN A 642 -14.59 -8.45 -4.01
CA GLN A 642 -15.32 -9.40 -3.16
C GLN A 642 -16.23 -8.73 -2.11
N ASN A 643 -16.87 -9.52 -1.23
CA ASN A 643 -17.52 -8.96 -0.05
C ASN A 643 -16.44 -8.53 0.96
N ILE A 644 -16.07 -7.25 0.92
CA ILE A 644 -14.97 -6.69 1.70
C ILE A 644 -15.25 -6.62 3.21
N LEU A 645 -16.52 -6.60 3.63
CA LEU A 645 -16.90 -6.63 5.05
C LEU A 645 -16.69 -8.04 5.60
N ALA A 646 -17.37 -9.04 5.03
CA ALA A 646 -17.21 -10.45 5.41
C ALA A 646 -15.76 -10.96 5.29
N TYR A 647 -14.94 -10.40 4.38
CA TYR A 647 -13.51 -10.72 4.34
C TYR A 647 -12.72 -10.11 5.51
N ILE A 648 -13.08 -8.92 5.98
CA ILE A 648 -12.46 -8.31 7.16
C ILE A 648 -12.95 -8.97 8.46
N GLU A 649 -14.23 -9.33 8.52
CA GLU A 649 -14.89 -9.99 9.66
C GLU A 649 -14.61 -11.52 9.73
N ALA A 650 -13.83 -12.07 8.78
CA ALA A 650 -13.55 -13.50 8.68
C ALA A 650 -12.65 -14.01 9.83
N LYS A 651 -13.19 -14.95 10.62
CA LYS A 651 -12.47 -15.62 11.71
C LYS A 651 -11.79 -16.91 11.22
N ASN A 652 -10.54 -16.78 10.78
CA ASN A 652 -9.69 -17.91 10.39
C ASN A 652 -8.53 -18.08 11.38
N ILE A 653 -8.86 -18.27 12.67
CA ILE A 653 -7.93 -18.47 13.78
C ILE A 653 -8.55 -19.51 14.72
N ILE A 654 -7.74 -20.38 15.32
CA ILE A 654 -8.13 -21.33 16.35
C ILE A 654 -7.14 -21.14 17.51
N PRO A 655 -7.40 -20.23 18.48
CA PRO A 655 -6.38 -19.77 19.44
C PRO A 655 -5.73 -20.89 20.26
N ILE A 656 -6.49 -21.96 20.52
CA ILE A 656 -6.06 -23.15 21.27
C ILE A 656 -5.02 -24.00 20.49
N LEU A 657 -4.85 -23.74 19.19
CA LEU A 657 -3.90 -24.40 18.30
C LEU A 657 -2.74 -23.50 17.86
N ASP A 658 -2.75 -22.21 18.25
CA ASP A 658 -1.63 -21.30 18.00
C ASP A 658 -0.46 -21.56 18.97
N PHE A 659 0.76 -21.53 18.46
CA PHE A 659 1.98 -21.70 19.26
C PHE A 659 2.29 -20.39 20.02
N PRO A 660 2.68 -20.43 21.32
CA PRO A 660 3.04 -21.61 22.12
C PRO A 660 1.90 -22.23 22.94
N ILE A 661 0.68 -21.68 22.89
CA ILE A 661 -0.46 -22.13 23.71
C ILE A 661 -0.74 -23.63 23.48
N CYS A 662 -0.64 -24.08 22.23
CA CYS A 662 -0.91 -25.46 21.82
C CYS A 662 0.11 -26.53 22.27
N VAL A 663 1.11 -26.14 23.09
CA VAL A 663 2.11 -27.04 23.69
C VAL A 663 2.41 -26.77 25.18
N ILE A 664 1.91 -25.67 25.77
CA ILE A 664 2.11 -25.34 27.19
C ILE A 664 0.88 -25.77 28.01
N GLY A 665 1.09 -26.61 29.02
CA GLY A 665 0.04 -27.07 29.94
C GLY A 665 -0.93 -28.10 29.36
N ASP A 666 -1.89 -28.52 30.18
CA ASP A 666 -2.90 -29.52 29.82
C ASP A 666 -3.73 -29.07 28.61
N GLN A 667 -3.59 -29.78 27.49
CA GLN A 667 -4.27 -29.46 26.24
C GLN A 667 -5.73 -29.94 26.28
N PRO A 668 -6.74 -29.05 26.26
CA PRO A 668 -8.14 -29.45 26.31
C PRO A 668 -8.59 -30.08 24.99
N GLU A 669 -9.57 -30.99 25.07
CA GLU A 669 -10.09 -31.69 23.89
C GLU A 669 -10.71 -30.71 22.87
N LEU A 670 -10.46 -30.96 21.58
CA LEU A 670 -10.93 -30.11 20.49
C LEU A 670 -12.42 -30.38 20.19
N THR A 671 -13.31 -29.78 20.97
CA THR A 671 -14.76 -29.82 20.72
C THR A 671 -15.17 -28.86 19.60
N VAL A 672 -16.41 -29.02 19.09
CA VAL A 672 -16.99 -28.07 18.11
C VAL A 672 -17.19 -26.68 18.73
N GLU A 673 -17.43 -26.60 20.04
CA GLU A 673 -17.60 -25.35 20.77
C GLU A 673 -16.24 -24.63 21.00
N ASN A 674 -15.17 -25.41 21.25
CA ASN A 674 -13.80 -24.90 21.38
C ASN A 674 -13.20 -24.35 20.07
N LEU A 675 -13.87 -24.54 18.93
CA LEU A 675 -13.51 -23.90 17.65
C LEU A 675 -14.00 -22.44 17.53
N GLU A 676 -14.99 -22.03 18.32
CA GLU A 676 -15.55 -20.66 18.31
C GLU A 676 -15.20 -19.85 19.57
N LEU A 677 -14.74 -20.51 20.63
CA LEU A 677 -14.36 -19.89 21.91
C LEU A 677 -13.03 -19.11 21.83
N GLY A 678 -13.07 -17.84 22.24
CA GLY A 678 -11.90 -17.01 22.57
C GLY A 678 -11.74 -15.75 21.72
N ASP A 679 -12.14 -15.78 20.45
CA ASP A 679 -11.89 -14.65 19.54
C ASP A 679 -12.85 -13.48 19.78
N SER A 680 -12.46 -12.58 20.68
CA SER A 680 -13.18 -11.34 21.00
C SER A 680 -13.01 -10.24 19.94
N GLN A 681 -12.16 -10.44 18.92
CA GLN A 681 -11.98 -9.44 17.87
C GLN A 681 -13.15 -9.48 16.87
N THR A 682 -13.49 -8.32 16.33
CA THR A 682 -14.53 -8.15 15.30
C THR A 682 -13.97 -8.14 13.88
N TYR A 683 -12.65 -8.31 13.73
CA TYR A 683 -11.95 -8.25 12.46
C TYR A 683 -10.66 -9.10 12.49
N SER A 684 -10.23 -9.60 11.32
CA SER A 684 -8.91 -10.20 11.10
C SER A 684 -7.86 -9.12 10.81
N TRP A 685 -6.86 -9.00 11.69
CA TRP A 685 -5.73 -8.04 11.53
C TRP A 685 -5.06 -8.21 10.17
N ARG A 686 -4.78 -9.45 9.76
CA ARG A 686 -4.17 -9.81 8.46
C ARG A 686 -4.94 -9.21 7.29
N ASN A 687 -6.27 -9.29 7.32
CA ASN A 687 -7.13 -8.90 6.21
C ASN A 687 -7.25 -7.37 6.11
N VAL A 688 -7.36 -6.67 7.26
CA VAL A 688 -7.33 -5.21 7.30
C VAL A 688 -5.96 -4.66 6.85
N PHE A 689 -4.86 -5.19 7.39
CA PHE A 689 -3.49 -4.84 7.00
C PHE A 689 -3.25 -5.05 5.50
N SER A 690 -3.62 -6.22 4.98
CA SER A 690 -3.53 -6.56 3.55
C SER A 690 -4.31 -5.60 2.67
N CYS A 691 -5.57 -5.32 3.00
CA CYS A 691 -6.39 -4.38 2.22
C CYS A 691 -5.78 -2.97 2.20
N ILE A 692 -5.26 -2.49 3.34
CA ILE A 692 -4.55 -1.21 3.41
C ILE A 692 -3.27 -1.24 2.56
N ASN A 693 -2.49 -2.33 2.59
CA ASN A 693 -1.27 -2.47 1.80
C ASN A 693 -1.55 -2.43 0.31
N LEU A 694 -2.51 -3.23 -0.18
CA LEU A 694 -2.88 -3.26 -1.59
C LEU A 694 -3.45 -1.90 -2.06
N LEU A 695 -4.23 -1.20 -1.23
CA LEU A 695 -4.66 0.18 -1.50
C LEU A 695 -3.48 1.18 -1.53
N ARG A 696 -2.46 1.01 -0.67
CA ARG A 696 -1.24 1.84 -0.65
C ARG A 696 -0.36 1.59 -1.88
N ILE A 697 -0.23 0.34 -2.31
CA ILE A 697 0.44 -0.05 -3.57
C ILE A 697 -0.30 0.60 -4.74
N LEU A 698 -1.62 0.41 -4.85
CA LEU A 698 -2.41 0.97 -5.95
C LEU A 698 -2.30 2.50 -6.01
N ASN A 699 -2.32 3.19 -4.87
CA ASN A 699 -2.05 4.64 -4.77
C ASN A 699 -0.62 5.02 -5.23
N LYS A 700 0.39 4.18 -4.96
CA LYS A 700 1.77 4.43 -5.40
C LYS A 700 1.92 4.28 -6.91
N LEU A 701 1.35 3.22 -7.49
CA LEU A 701 1.46 2.92 -8.92
C LEU A 701 0.83 4.02 -9.79
N THR A 702 -0.34 4.57 -9.39
CA THR A 702 -1.14 5.47 -10.25
C THR A 702 -0.99 6.97 -9.96
N LYS A 703 -0.46 7.36 -8.80
CA LYS A 703 -0.33 8.78 -8.42
C LYS A 703 0.53 9.56 -9.43
N TRP A 704 -0.07 10.56 -10.07
CA TRP A 704 0.53 11.40 -11.13
C TRP A 704 0.95 10.64 -12.40
N LYS A 705 0.31 9.51 -12.71
CA LYS A 705 0.54 8.75 -13.95
C LYS A 705 -0.78 8.63 -14.71
N HIS A 706 -1.01 9.48 -15.71
CA HIS A 706 -2.32 9.60 -16.35
C HIS A 706 -2.77 8.30 -17.02
N SER A 707 -1.87 7.62 -17.74
CA SER A 707 -2.09 6.27 -18.30
C SER A 707 -2.64 5.30 -17.24
N ARG A 708 -1.95 5.19 -16.10
CA ARG A 708 -2.28 4.26 -15.01
C ARG A 708 -3.55 4.64 -14.25
N ILE A 709 -3.92 5.93 -14.23
CA ILE A 709 -5.23 6.38 -13.71
C ILE A 709 -6.35 6.04 -14.71
N MET A 710 -6.12 6.19 -16.03
CA MET A 710 -7.09 5.78 -17.04
C MET A 710 -7.37 4.28 -16.98
N MET A 711 -6.36 3.44 -16.70
CA MET A 711 -6.56 2.01 -16.41
C MET A 711 -7.56 1.77 -15.26
N LEU A 712 -7.53 2.56 -14.18
CA LEU A 712 -8.50 2.44 -13.07
C LEU A 712 -9.94 2.74 -13.52
N VAL A 713 -10.12 3.61 -14.50
CA VAL A 713 -11.42 3.99 -15.06
C VAL A 713 -11.92 2.90 -16.01
N VAL A 714 -11.06 2.40 -16.90
CA VAL A 714 -11.34 1.29 -17.83
C VAL A 714 -11.72 0.02 -17.06
N PHE A 715 -11.00 -0.34 -15.99
CA PHE A 715 -11.34 -1.45 -15.10
C PHE A 715 -12.50 -1.15 -14.13
N LYS A 716 -13.25 -0.05 -14.32
CA LYS A 716 -14.44 0.34 -13.55
C LYS A 716 -14.21 0.30 -12.03
N SER A 717 -13.07 0.80 -11.56
CA SER A 717 -12.68 0.69 -10.15
C SER A 717 -13.55 1.52 -9.20
N ALA A 718 -14.15 2.63 -9.65
CA ALA A 718 -14.89 3.54 -8.77
C ALA A 718 -16.07 2.87 -8.02
N PRO A 719 -16.94 2.05 -8.65
CA PRO A 719 -17.89 1.18 -7.94
C PRO A 719 -17.28 0.22 -6.91
N ILE A 720 -16.11 -0.36 -7.19
CA ILE A 720 -15.41 -1.27 -6.27
C ILE A 720 -14.96 -0.49 -5.03
N LEU A 721 -14.19 0.58 -5.27
CA LEU A 721 -13.69 1.50 -4.26
C LEU A 721 -14.83 2.11 -3.42
N LYS A 722 -15.98 2.44 -4.01
CA LYS A 722 -17.16 2.90 -3.27
C LYS A 722 -17.73 1.84 -2.31
N ARG A 723 -17.67 0.54 -2.63
CA ARG A 723 -18.03 -0.52 -1.67
C ARG A 723 -16.98 -0.64 -0.57
N THR A 724 -15.70 -0.48 -0.89
CA THR A 724 -14.60 -0.43 0.09
C THR A 724 -14.78 0.67 1.15
N LEU A 725 -15.50 1.76 0.85
CA LEU A 725 -15.85 2.79 1.84
C LEU A 725 -16.83 2.33 2.94
N LYS A 726 -17.53 1.19 2.79
CA LYS A 726 -18.38 0.64 3.86
C LYS A 726 -17.55 0.23 5.10
N VAL A 727 -16.28 -0.12 4.92
CA VAL A 727 -15.35 -0.40 6.01
C VAL A 727 -15.07 0.88 6.80
N ARG A 728 -15.42 0.89 8.10
CA ARG A 728 -15.23 2.05 8.98
C ARG A 728 -13.85 2.09 9.63
N HIS A 729 -12.82 2.15 8.80
CA HIS A 729 -11.45 2.41 9.25
C HIS A 729 -10.84 3.61 8.51
N ALA A 730 -10.33 4.59 9.25
CA ALA A 730 -9.88 5.88 8.72
C ALA A 730 -8.74 5.77 7.70
N MET A 731 -7.75 4.89 7.91
CA MET A 731 -6.63 4.73 6.98
C MET A 731 -7.07 4.12 5.65
N MET A 732 -7.90 3.07 5.73
CA MET A 732 -8.46 2.38 4.57
C MET A 732 -9.32 3.34 3.74
N GLN A 733 -10.25 4.05 4.39
CA GLN A 733 -11.05 5.08 3.74
C GLN A 733 -10.18 6.18 3.11
N LEU A 734 -9.13 6.68 3.77
CA LEU A 734 -8.29 7.74 3.19
C LEU A 734 -7.59 7.31 1.89
N TYR A 735 -7.09 6.07 1.81
CA TYR A 735 -6.46 5.57 0.58
C TYR A 735 -7.47 5.27 -0.54
N VAL A 736 -8.69 4.84 -0.19
CA VAL A 736 -9.80 4.73 -1.15
C VAL A 736 -10.23 6.10 -1.68
N LEU A 737 -10.39 7.10 -0.81
CA LEU A 737 -10.79 8.47 -1.18
C LEU A 737 -9.73 9.15 -2.07
N LYS A 738 -8.44 8.87 -1.88
CA LYS A 738 -7.36 9.33 -2.77
C LYS A 738 -7.47 8.73 -4.18
N LEU A 739 -7.81 7.44 -4.30
CA LEU A 739 -8.03 6.76 -5.59
C LEU A 739 -9.30 7.25 -6.31
N LEU A 740 -10.34 7.62 -5.56
CA LEU A 740 -11.55 8.24 -6.12
C LEU A 740 -11.30 9.70 -6.54
N LYS A 741 -10.53 10.47 -5.76
CA LYS A 741 -10.13 11.85 -6.09
C LYS A 741 -9.44 11.91 -7.46
N MET A 742 -8.39 11.10 -7.67
CA MET A 742 -7.61 11.13 -8.92
C MET A 742 -8.42 10.71 -10.16
N GLN A 743 -9.46 9.88 -10.01
CA GLN A 743 -10.34 9.47 -11.12
C GLN A 743 -11.44 10.49 -11.44
N THR A 744 -11.76 11.42 -10.53
CA THR A 744 -12.95 12.28 -10.64
C THR A 744 -12.95 13.17 -11.89
N LYS A 745 -11.76 13.52 -12.43
CA LYS A 745 -11.61 14.28 -13.69
C LYS A 745 -11.96 13.48 -14.97
N TYR A 746 -11.98 12.15 -14.88
CA TYR A 746 -12.29 11.24 -16.00
C TYR A 746 -13.70 10.62 -15.91
N LEU A 747 -14.34 10.62 -14.73
CA LEU A 747 -15.65 10.00 -14.52
C LEU A 747 -16.84 10.87 -14.99
N GLY A 748 -16.59 12.12 -15.40
CA GLY A 748 -17.57 12.99 -16.05
C GLY A 748 -18.66 13.57 -15.14
N ARG A 749 -19.41 14.56 -15.67
CA ARG A 749 -20.39 15.37 -14.92
C ARG A 749 -21.51 14.54 -14.26
N GLN A 750 -22.01 13.51 -14.93
CA GLN A 750 -23.13 12.69 -14.42
C GLN A 750 -22.71 11.79 -13.24
N TRP A 751 -21.48 11.28 -13.22
CA TRP A 751 -20.96 10.58 -12.05
C TRP A 751 -20.82 11.53 -10.86
N ARG A 752 -20.32 12.76 -11.09
CA ARG A 752 -20.20 13.77 -10.04
C ARG A 752 -21.56 14.13 -9.42
N LYS A 753 -22.59 14.37 -10.24
CA LYS A 753 -23.97 14.65 -9.80
C LYS A 753 -24.53 13.52 -8.92
N THR A 754 -24.33 12.27 -9.30
CA THR A 754 -24.84 11.08 -8.58
C THR A 754 -23.99 10.69 -7.35
N ASN A 755 -22.75 11.16 -7.25
CA ASN A 755 -21.82 10.78 -6.18
C ASN A 755 -21.43 11.94 -5.25
N MET A 756 -22.23 13.00 -5.18
CA MET A 756 -21.92 14.22 -4.42
C MET A 756 -21.53 13.96 -2.95
N LYS A 757 -22.18 13.02 -2.24
CA LYS A 757 -21.76 12.61 -0.88
C LYS A 757 -20.29 12.16 -0.83
N THR A 758 -19.85 11.41 -1.83
CA THR A 758 -18.46 10.93 -1.95
C THR A 758 -17.51 12.10 -2.20
N ILE A 759 -17.88 13.06 -3.06
CA ILE A 759 -17.13 14.29 -3.32
C ILE A 759 -16.98 15.12 -2.04
N SER A 760 -18.05 15.28 -1.26
CA SER A 760 -18.01 15.97 0.04
C SER A 760 -17.08 15.29 1.04
N VAL A 761 -17.06 13.94 1.09
CA VAL A 761 -16.13 13.19 1.97
C VAL A 761 -14.69 13.26 1.48
N ILE A 762 -14.43 13.27 0.17
CA ILE A 762 -13.09 13.57 -0.39
C ILE A 762 -12.67 14.98 0.03
N TYR A 763 -13.56 15.97 -0.08
CA TYR A 763 -13.30 17.36 0.31
C TYR A 763 -12.98 17.50 1.80
N ALA A 764 -13.69 16.77 2.66
CA ALA A 764 -13.54 16.80 4.11
C ALA A 764 -12.39 15.93 4.68
N LYS A 765 -11.69 15.13 3.86
CA LYS A 765 -10.63 14.21 4.33
C LYS A 765 -9.33 14.18 3.52
N VAL A 766 -9.33 14.54 2.23
CA VAL A 766 -8.13 14.44 1.38
C VAL A 766 -7.49 15.81 1.22
N ARG A 767 -6.16 15.91 1.40
CA ARG A 767 -5.40 17.15 1.14
C ARG A 767 -5.71 17.70 -0.25
N HIS A 768 -5.97 19.01 -0.32
CA HIS A 768 -6.08 19.77 -1.56
C HIS A 768 -4.80 20.54 -1.87
N ARG A 769 -4.66 20.95 -3.12
CA ARG A 769 -3.77 22.04 -3.55
C ARG A 769 -4.57 23.32 -3.68
N LEU A 770 -3.88 24.45 -3.86
CA LEU A 770 -4.55 25.74 -4.09
C LEU A 770 -5.19 25.79 -5.49
N ASN A 771 -4.53 25.21 -6.50
CA ASN A 771 -4.98 25.16 -7.90
C ASN A 771 -5.49 23.73 -8.24
N ASP A 772 -6.43 23.19 -7.47
CA ASP A 772 -6.81 21.75 -7.49
C ASP A 772 -8.21 21.51 -8.10
N ASP A 773 -8.34 21.64 -9.42
CA ASP A 773 -9.63 21.53 -10.13
C ASP A 773 -10.17 20.09 -10.29
N TRP A 774 -9.68 19.12 -9.50
CA TRP A 774 -10.06 17.70 -9.56
C TRP A 774 -11.57 17.43 -9.56
N ALA A 775 -12.35 18.32 -8.94
CA ALA A 775 -13.80 18.22 -8.81
C ALA A 775 -14.56 18.78 -10.02
N TYR A 776 -13.96 19.67 -10.81
CA TYR A 776 -14.65 20.42 -11.88
C TYR A 776 -14.10 20.12 -13.27
N GLY A 777 -12.78 19.96 -13.41
CA GLY A 777 -12.09 19.67 -14.67
C GLY A 777 -12.65 18.44 -15.41
N ASN A 778 -12.60 18.49 -16.74
CA ASN A 778 -13.05 17.43 -17.65
C ASN A 778 -11.90 17.12 -18.60
N ASP A 779 -11.07 16.13 -18.28
CA ASP A 779 -10.02 15.64 -19.21
C ASP A 779 -10.65 14.70 -20.24
N LEU A 780 -11.60 15.22 -21.02
CA LEU A 780 -12.32 14.49 -22.08
C LEU A 780 -11.57 14.53 -23.41
N GLU A 781 -10.68 15.51 -23.60
CA GLU A 781 -9.89 15.72 -24.82
C GLU A 781 -8.52 15.03 -24.80
N ALA A 782 -8.08 14.53 -23.64
CA ALA A 782 -6.77 13.89 -23.48
C ALA A 782 -6.76 12.53 -24.19
N ARG A 783 -5.92 12.40 -25.23
CA ARG A 783 -6.01 11.27 -26.16
C ARG A 783 -5.26 10.06 -25.62
N PRO A 784 -5.69 8.82 -25.92
CA PRO A 784 -5.06 7.61 -25.39
C PRO A 784 -3.56 7.47 -25.70
N TRP A 785 -3.10 8.02 -26.83
CA TRP A 785 -1.71 7.97 -27.26
C TRP A 785 -0.79 8.93 -26.49
N ASP A 786 -1.31 10.07 -26.02
CA ASP A 786 -0.53 11.07 -25.25
C ASP A 786 0.03 10.42 -23.97
N PHE A 787 -0.80 9.63 -23.29
CA PHE A 787 -0.45 8.88 -22.08
C PHE A 787 0.48 7.69 -22.33
N GLN A 788 0.48 7.13 -23.55
CA GLN A 788 1.40 6.07 -23.95
C GLN A 788 2.80 6.66 -24.23
N ALA A 789 2.87 7.89 -24.75
CA ALA A 789 4.13 8.62 -24.90
C ALA A 789 4.75 8.95 -23.52
N GLU A 790 3.96 9.42 -22.53
CA GLU A 790 4.44 9.65 -21.15
C GLU A 790 5.12 8.39 -20.55
N GLU A 791 4.50 7.21 -20.67
CA GLU A 791 5.05 5.94 -20.16
C GLU A 791 6.14 5.32 -21.05
N CYS A 792 6.37 5.86 -22.26
CA CYS A 792 7.49 5.49 -23.13
C CYS A 792 8.73 6.30 -22.77
N ALA A 793 8.62 7.63 -22.74
CA ALA A 793 9.70 8.53 -22.35
C ALA A 793 10.22 8.22 -20.94
N LEU A 794 9.30 7.97 -19.98
CA LEU A 794 9.67 7.57 -18.62
C LEU A 794 10.53 6.31 -18.57
N ARG A 795 10.27 5.32 -19.44
CA ARG A 795 11.06 4.09 -19.52
C ARG A 795 12.45 4.37 -20.07
N ALA A 796 12.56 5.16 -21.14
CA ALA A 796 13.85 5.54 -21.69
C ALA A 796 14.76 6.20 -20.63
N CYS A 797 14.23 7.10 -19.80
CA CYS A 797 14.99 7.70 -18.68
C CYS A 797 15.41 6.67 -17.62
N VAL A 798 14.52 5.73 -17.27
CA VAL A 798 14.79 4.67 -16.28
C VAL A 798 15.83 3.66 -16.79
N ASP A 799 15.73 3.28 -18.07
CA ASP A 799 16.67 2.36 -18.72
C ASP A 799 18.04 3.03 -18.87
N GLN A 800 18.10 4.31 -19.25
CA GLN A 800 19.34 5.11 -19.27
C GLN A 800 20.00 5.17 -17.89
N PHE A 801 19.24 5.47 -16.83
CA PHE A 801 19.72 5.47 -15.45
C PHE A 801 20.27 4.10 -15.03
N ASN A 802 19.52 3.02 -15.27
CA ASN A 802 19.94 1.67 -14.89
C ASN A 802 21.20 1.23 -15.68
N ASN A 803 21.24 1.49 -16.99
CA ASN A 803 22.37 1.15 -17.85
C ASN A 803 23.64 1.90 -17.42
N ARG A 804 23.54 3.21 -17.16
CA ARG A 804 24.68 4.06 -16.76
C ARG A 804 25.26 3.69 -15.40
N ARG A 805 24.43 3.18 -14.47
CA ARG A 805 24.75 3.02 -13.05
C ARG A 805 25.06 1.59 -12.60
N TYR A 806 24.53 0.57 -13.28
CA TYR A 806 24.70 -0.84 -12.85
C TYR A 806 25.16 -1.80 -13.97
N LEU A 807 25.17 -1.37 -15.24
CA LEU A 807 25.75 -2.18 -16.32
C LEU A 807 27.09 -1.60 -16.73
N ASN A 808 28.15 -2.40 -16.58
CA ASN A 808 29.50 -2.10 -17.07
C ASN A 808 29.59 -2.23 -18.60
N SER A 809 28.70 -1.57 -19.33
CA SER A 809 28.91 -1.24 -20.73
C SER A 809 30.15 -0.35 -20.81
N ASN A 810 31.09 -0.66 -21.71
CA ASN A 810 32.34 0.09 -21.87
C ASN A 810 32.06 1.60 -21.83
N ARG A 811 32.55 2.28 -20.78
CA ARG A 811 32.69 3.72 -20.80
C ARG A 811 33.84 4.00 -21.76
N ASP A 812 33.58 4.72 -22.85
CA ASP A 812 34.67 5.33 -23.60
C ASP A 812 35.40 6.28 -22.65
N GLU A 813 36.70 6.10 -22.46
CA GLU A 813 37.53 6.99 -21.63
C GLU A 813 37.50 8.44 -22.17
N GLN A 814 37.22 8.58 -23.47
CA GLN A 814 36.97 9.85 -24.17
C GLN A 814 35.59 10.48 -23.87
N MET A 815 34.70 9.78 -23.15
CA MET A 815 33.37 10.24 -22.74
C MET A 815 33.12 10.21 -21.22
N GLU A 816 34.17 10.06 -20.40
CA GLU A 816 34.08 10.42 -18.98
C GLU A 816 33.88 11.95 -18.84
N PRO A 817 33.21 12.43 -17.78
CA PRO A 817 33.02 13.87 -17.58
C PRO A 817 34.36 14.56 -17.34
N VAL A 818 34.61 15.67 -18.06
CA VAL A 818 35.83 16.46 -17.95
C VAL A 818 35.91 17.07 -16.54
N ASP A 819 37.09 17.02 -15.93
CA ASP A 819 37.36 17.63 -14.63
C ASP A 819 37.18 19.16 -14.72
N THR A 820 36.20 19.68 -13.98
CA THR A 820 35.88 21.11 -13.93
C THR A 820 36.62 21.85 -12.81
N SER A 821 37.40 21.16 -11.97
CA SER A 821 38.18 21.77 -10.91
C SER A 821 39.44 22.43 -11.48
N ILE A 822 39.46 23.76 -11.52
CA ILE A 822 40.59 24.55 -12.04
C ILE A 822 41.93 24.17 -11.37
N THR A 823 41.92 23.87 -10.07
CA THR A 823 43.10 23.44 -9.30
C THR A 823 43.58 22.03 -9.65
N SER A 824 42.69 21.15 -10.11
CA SER A 824 43.03 19.80 -10.57
C SER A 824 43.49 19.80 -12.03
N ALA A 825 42.73 20.47 -12.91
CA ALA A 825 43.03 20.62 -14.33
C ALA A 825 44.37 21.34 -14.59
N LEU A 826 44.75 22.33 -13.79
CA LEU A 826 46.07 22.98 -13.85
C LEU A 826 47.20 22.18 -13.19
N GLY A 827 46.87 21.10 -12.47
CA GLY A 827 47.84 20.19 -11.83
C GLY A 827 48.11 18.90 -12.62
N ALA A 828 47.45 18.69 -13.75
CA ALA A 828 47.58 17.49 -14.58
C ALA A 828 48.64 17.67 -15.69
N ASP A 829 49.60 16.75 -15.78
CA ASP A 829 50.54 16.65 -16.90
C ASP A 829 49.81 16.10 -18.15
N VAL A 830 49.30 17.00 -19.00
CA VAL A 830 48.61 16.65 -20.24
C VAL A 830 49.62 16.51 -21.39
N GLU A 831 49.85 15.27 -21.86
CA GLU A 831 50.62 15.04 -23.09
C GLU A 831 49.85 15.53 -24.32
N LEU A 832 50.29 16.66 -24.88
CA LEU A 832 49.72 17.20 -26.12
C LEU A 832 49.94 16.24 -27.29
N THR A 833 48.94 16.10 -28.18
CA THR A 833 49.07 15.29 -29.40
C THR A 833 50.03 15.92 -30.40
N ASP A 834 50.71 15.11 -31.21
CA ASP A 834 51.67 15.61 -32.19
C ASP A 834 51.03 16.45 -33.31
N GLU A 835 49.74 16.25 -33.57
CA GLU A 835 48.95 17.10 -34.46
C GLU A 835 48.68 18.48 -33.84
N PHE A 836 48.37 18.56 -32.54
CA PHE A 836 48.23 19.83 -31.84
C PHE A 836 49.57 20.58 -31.76
N LYS A 837 50.68 19.88 -31.48
CA LYS A 837 52.04 20.47 -31.49
C LYS A 837 52.38 21.10 -32.85
N GLN A 838 51.96 20.50 -33.96
CA GLN A 838 52.19 21.03 -35.32
C GLN A 838 51.34 22.27 -35.64
N HIS A 839 50.16 22.41 -35.05
CA HIS A 839 49.22 23.51 -35.32
C HIS A 839 49.13 24.55 -34.19
N TYR A 840 50.01 24.47 -33.18
CA TYR A 840 49.93 25.25 -31.94
C TYR A 840 49.93 26.78 -32.16
N GLU A 841 50.75 27.30 -33.08
CA GLU A 841 50.76 28.73 -33.43
C GLU A 841 49.41 29.20 -33.99
N LEU A 842 48.74 28.33 -34.76
CA LEU A 842 47.46 28.60 -35.42
C LEU A 842 46.33 28.59 -34.39
N TRP A 843 46.37 27.65 -33.44
CA TRP A 843 45.49 27.63 -32.27
C TRP A 843 45.67 28.87 -31.38
N LEU A 844 46.91 29.26 -31.05
CA LEU A 844 47.20 30.50 -30.32
C LEU A 844 46.59 31.73 -31.01
N GLN A 845 46.75 31.82 -32.34
CA GLN A 845 46.25 32.95 -33.10
C GLN A 845 44.72 33.01 -33.16
N GLN A 846 44.02 31.88 -33.10
CA GLN A 846 42.56 31.80 -33.12
C GLN A 846 41.97 31.91 -31.71
N GLU A 847 42.29 30.98 -30.82
CA GLU A 847 41.61 30.82 -29.52
C GLU A 847 42.13 31.73 -28.41
N VAL A 848 43.36 32.25 -28.52
CA VAL A 848 43.99 33.07 -27.46
C VAL A 848 44.16 34.54 -27.86
N PHE A 849 44.52 34.82 -29.12
CA PHE A 849 44.77 36.20 -29.59
C PHE A 849 43.58 36.87 -30.29
N GLN A 850 42.61 36.11 -30.82
CA GLN A 850 41.37 36.68 -31.38
C GLN A 850 40.19 36.62 -30.40
N THR A 851 40.14 35.61 -29.54
CA THR A 851 39.08 35.47 -28.53
C THR A 851 39.37 36.33 -27.29
N ALA A 852 38.53 37.34 -27.05
CA ALA A 852 38.62 38.19 -25.85
C ALA A 852 38.07 37.47 -24.59
N ILE A 853 38.83 36.52 -24.06
CA ILE A 853 38.48 35.78 -22.83
C ILE A 853 38.78 36.63 -21.60
N ASP A 854 37.76 36.79 -20.75
CA ASP A 854 37.82 37.52 -19.47
C ASP A 854 38.33 36.58 -18.36
N TRP A 855 39.65 36.36 -18.35
CA TRP A 855 40.31 35.41 -17.45
C TRP A 855 40.12 35.76 -15.96
N ASP A 856 40.00 37.04 -15.61
CA ASP A 856 39.77 37.47 -14.24
C ASP A 856 38.43 36.96 -13.69
N LYS A 857 37.36 36.96 -14.49
CA LYS A 857 36.07 36.31 -14.12
C LYS A 857 36.17 34.80 -13.99
N LEU A 858 37.01 34.16 -14.81
CA LEU A 858 37.20 32.71 -14.75
C LEU A 858 37.89 32.28 -13.45
N LEU A 859 38.74 33.16 -12.91
CA LEU A 859 39.53 32.96 -11.70
C LEU A 859 38.92 33.61 -10.43
N GLU A 860 37.72 34.19 -10.51
CA GLU A 860 36.99 34.63 -9.31
C GLU A 860 36.73 33.43 -8.39
N SER A 861 37.13 33.54 -7.11
CA SER A 861 37.16 32.39 -6.19
C SER A 861 35.81 31.73 -5.94
N ARG A 862 34.69 32.40 -6.22
CA ARG A 862 33.33 31.82 -6.18
C ARG A 862 33.08 30.75 -7.25
N ASN A 863 33.88 30.74 -8.32
CA ASN A 863 33.83 29.71 -9.37
C ASN A 863 34.84 28.58 -9.12
N CYS A 864 35.71 28.74 -8.12
CA CYS A 864 36.76 27.78 -7.75
C CYS A 864 36.40 26.89 -6.53
N GLU A 865 35.27 27.15 -5.87
CA GLU A 865 34.78 26.39 -4.71
C GLU A 865 33.54 25.54 -5.08
N ILE A 866 33.77 24.43 -5.81
CA ILE A 866 32.81 23.33 -6.03
C ILE A 866 33.54 21.99 -5.84
#